data_AF-W4GHT9-F1
#
_entry.id   AF-W4GHT9-F1
#
_cell.length_a   1.000
_cell.length_b   1.000
_cell.length_c   1.000
_cell.angle_alpha   90.00
_cell.angle_beta   90.00
_cell.angle_gamma   90.00
#
_symmetry.space_group_name_H-M   'P 1'
#
loop_
_entity.id
_entity.type
_entity.pdbx_description
1 polymer ?
#
loop_
_entity_poly.entity_id
_entity_poly.type
_entity_poly.pdbx_seq_one_letter_code
_entity_poly.pdbx_strand_id
1 'polypeptide(L)'
;MPGSSTPPVPPEYDEGRAKVTVASNVFFSQHQELQRDMTVLLLQHLQAKAASPSTHLRILDALSGCGIRAIRYALEVPRVVYVVANDVDADAVASIEANVLHNHVIHVVQTSHMDAVDCMWKAARTTKFDVIDLDPFGACASLLASAIATVSSGGLICATDTDMHTLLGKTSHAHATCHAQYGAVPVTAAYGKELAIRIILGAAASLAAAHHRVIEPVLCTAVEFYVRLHFRVHNVPPNAPEPASLAIVHQCIRCAYFRLRPLGHTNSNDGSCDNDNGDSVACPVCGSSLQIGGPLWTGPLQDKDAIASIITTETCASTAQPSPATSLLRSIHRELMDSTDDDLVLFISMPKLFRPFKAILKATPSKQTFQTALETLGYATTTTHLDPMGIKTNANMMVVYSVVVTWLHAHGCANTAPILPKPNVHFAPPVKCTVDHTWQRPDARSTGSNDVIGQTFHVSAVDALTATLALARPHDCVILHGHRYVLTSPLLIPSHVTLQGRMSSGDDSRPETTLVGQVVVRAASHVTLRHLHVQYPAAPSHIVTPTTTDAQPLSKRPARVHPVLITSSSHVQLDRCRVSCARRAAVLACVGIVDGSASITLMRSTIHAGPQAGVCVAGCGVDVQSGSSCHVVGTRVADCGKSGLFVHSFGSVRVEQCHMDRNGMAGVEVTTHGTAWLVRNVLSRGKKGGMLVHSGGRVDLADANVVTRNALAGVDVRGVGSMAVLRRNHVCNGRASGVFVSDDGHVELHRNVLVGHKRAGIETNGDGDAVVYTRQGHAEAKNEISGNGIPVLGATRDVMQAGMPMEGMDD
;
A
#
# COMPACT_ATOMS: atom_id res chain seq x y z
N MET A 1 55.65 -1.90 -31.17
CA MET A 1 54.65 -2.80 -30.58
C MET A 1 53.65 -1.95 -29.81
N PRO A 2 52.46 -1.66 -30.34
CA PRO A 2 51.41 -1.04 -29.53
C PRO A 2 50.99 -2.06 -28.46
N GLY A 3 50.91 -1.62 -27.22
CA GLY A 3 50.57 -2.47 -26.08
C GLY A 3 49.20 -3.11 -26.26
N SER A 4 49.16 -4.44 -26.12
CA SER A 4 47.92 -5.20 -26.04
C SER A 4 47.21 -4.84 -24.73
N SER A 5 46.31 -3.87 -24.77
CA SER A 5 45.29 -3.74 -23.74
C SER A 5 44.41 -4.99 -23.85
N THR A 6 44.48 -5.87 -22.85
CA THR A 6 43.50 -6.95 -22.70
C THR A 6 42.10 -6.33 -22.73
N PRO A 7 41.20 -6.78 -23.62
CA PRO A 7 39.84 -6.27 -23.65
C PRO A 7 39.19 -6.48 -22.27
N PRO A 8 38.37 -5.54 -21.78
CA PRO A 8 37.68 -5.68 -20.51
C PRO A 8 36.87 -6.98 -20.52
N VAL A 9 36.98 -7.77 -19.44
CA VAL A 9 36.20 -8.99 -19.27
C VAL A 9 34.71 -8.61 -19.26
N PRO A 10 33.88 -9.19 -20.13
CA PRO A 10 32.45 -8.88 -20.15
C PRO A 10 31.80 -9.24 -18.81
N PRO A 11 30.86 -8.42 -18.31
CA PRO A 11 30.17 -8.69 -17.05
C PRO A 11 29.40 -10.02 -17.11
N GLU A 12 29.51 -10.80 -16.03
CA GLU A 12 28.77 -12.04 -15.82
C GLU A 12 27.49 -11.76 -15.02
N TYR A 13 26.39 -12.39 -15.43
CA TYR A 13 25.08 -12.27 -14.79
C TYR A 13 24.55 -13.66 -14.47
N ASP A 14 24.05 -13.82 -13.24
CA ASP A 14 23.30 -15.00 -12.81
C ASP A 14 21.79 -14.72 -12.93
N GLU A 15 21.05 -15.59 -13.59
CA GLU A 15 19.58 -15.56 -13.63
C GLU A 15 19.01 -16.98 -13.59
N GLY A 16 18.19 -17.26 -12.58
CA GLY A 16 17.72 -18.61 -12.32
C GLY A 16 18.90 -19.57 -12.10
N ARG A 17 19.00 -20.61 -12.92
CA ARG A 17 20.15 -21.54 -12.92
C ARG A 17 21.22 -21.22 -13.97
N ALA A 18 20.97 -20.24 -14.83
CA ALA A 18 21.85 -19.88 -15.93
C ALA A 18 22.86 -18.79 -15.55
N LYS A 19 24.06 -18.89 -16.12
CA LYS A 19 25.13 -17.90 -15.99
C LYS A 19 25.52 -17.39 -17.35
N VAL A 20 25.36 -16.09 -17.62
CA VAL A 20 25.65 -15.54 -18.95
C VAL A 20 26.63 -14.39 -18.87
N THR A 21 27.60 -14.42 -19.78
CA THR A 21 28.46 -13.28 -20.07
C THR A 21 27.88 -12.52 -21.25
N VAL A 22 27.82 -11.19 -21.13
CA VAL A 22 27.19 -10.35 -22.16
C VAL A 22 28.21 -9.35 -22.67
N ALA A 23 28.52 -9.45 -23.97
CA ALA A 23 29.35 -8.47 -24.66
C ALA A 23 28.58 -7.14 -24.83
N SER A 24 29.29 -6.00 -24.90
CA SER A 24 28.68 -4.67 -24.91
C SER A 24 27.76 -4.38 -26.12
N ASN A 25 27.92 -5.14 -27.20
CA ASN A 25 27.16 -5.06 -28.45
C ASN A 25 25.97 -6.04 -28.49
N VAL A 26 25.84 -6.95 -27.52
CA VAL A 26 24.75 -7.94 -27.46
C VAL A 26 23.73 -7.52 -26.43
N PHE A 27 22.44 -7.65 -26.77
CA PHE A 27 21.37 -7.25 -25.87
C PHE A 27 21.12 -8.25 -24.74
N PHE A 28 20.94 -7.71 -23.54
CA PHE A 28 20.44 -8.42 -22.36
C PHE A 28 19.70 -7.43 -21.45
N SER A 29 18.57 -7.85 -20.87
CA SER A 29 17.80 -7.02 -19.95
C SER A 29 17.36 -7.79 -18.72
N GLN A 30 17.83 -7.35 -17.54
CA GLN A 30 17.40 -7.90 -16.25
C GLN A 30 15.93 -7.58 -15.92
N HIS A 31 15.37 -6.48 -16.47
CA HIS A 31 13.96 -6.12 -16.28
C HIS A 31 12.98 -7.14 -16.90
N GLN A 32 13.49 -8.08 -17.70
CA GLN A 32 12.74 -9.14 -18.35
C GLN A 32 12.87 -10.49 -17.63
N GLU A 33 13.50 -10.56 -16.47
CA GLU A 33 13.61 -11.80 -15.68
C GLU A 33 12.23 -12.39 -15.36
N LEU A 34 11.29 -11.55 -14.93
CA LEU A 34 9.92 -11.97 -14.61
C LEU A 34 9.22 -12.70 -15.76
N GLN A 35 9.36 -12.22 -17.01
CA GLN A 35 8.72 -12.90 -18.14
C GLN A 35 9.36 -14.27 -18.44
N ARG A 36 10.68 -14.39 -18.23
CA ARG A 36 11.40 -15.65 -18.42
C ARG A 36 11.00 -16.66 -17.35
N ASP A 37 10.91 -16.22 -16.08
CA ASP A 37 10.42 -17.04 -14.96
C ASP A 37 9.02 -17.58 -15.22
N MET A 38 8.08 -16.71 -15.61
CA MET A 38 6.71 -17.12 -15.93
C MET A 38 6.66 -18.19 -17.03
N THR A 39 7.52 -18.06 -18.04
CA THR A 39 7.58 -19.01 -19.15
C THR A 39 8.16 -20.35 -18.68
N VAL A 40 9.22 -20.34 -17.89
CA VAL A 40 9.83 -21.56 -17.32
C VAL A 40 8.81 -22.32 -16.47
N LEU A 41 8.12 -21.62 -15.55
CA LEU A 41 7.10 -22.22 -14.68
C LEU A 41 5.95 -22.85 -15.50
N LEU A 42 5.50 -22.14 -16.55
CA LEU A 42 4.47 -22.68 -17.43
C LEU A 42 4.94 -23.94 -18.15
N LEU A 43 6.14 -23.93 -18.73
CA LEU A 43 6.70 -25.09 -19.44
C LEU A 43 6.90 -26.30 -18.52
N GLN A 44 7.36 -26.08 -17.29
CA GLN A 44 7.46 -27.13 -16.27
C GLN A 44 6.10 -27.77 -15.99
N HIS A 45 5.05 -26.97 -15.83
CA HIS A 45 3.68 -27.45 -15.64
C HIS A 45 3.16 -28.25 -16.84
N LEU A 46 3.32 -27.73 -18.06
CA LEU A 46 2.89 -28.43 -19.27
C LEU A 46 3.56 -29.80 -19.40
N GLN A 47 4.85 -29.87 -19.08
CA GLN A 47 5.60 -31.11 -19.12
C GLN A 47 5.18 -32.10 -18.02
N ALA A 48 4.81 -31.61 -16.84
CA ALA A 48 4.26 -32.45 -15.77
C ALA A 48 2.91 -33.07 -16.16
N LYS A 49 2.08 -32.34 -16.91
CA LYS A 49 0.74 -32.76 -17.34
C LYS A 49 0.73 -33.64 -18.60
N ALA A 50 1.83 -33.72 -19.35
CA ALA A 50 1.91 -34.49 -20.58
C ALA A 50 1.59 -35.99 -20.37
N ALA A 51 0.65 -36.52 -21.15
CA ALA A 51 0.07 -37.86 -20.99
C ALA A 51 1.08 -39.01 -21.15
N SER A 52 2.15 -38.82 -21.92
CA SER A 52 3.25 -39.78 -22.02
C SER A 52 4.50 -39.25 -21.32
N PRO A 53 5.14 -40.04 -20.44
CA PRO A 53 6.44 -39.72 -19.84
C PRO A 53 7.55 -39.48 -20.87
N SER A 54 7.40 -40.00 -22.10
CA SER A 54 8.36 -39.90 -23.22
C SER A 54 8.16 -38.68 -24.12
N THR A 55 7.23 -37.77 -23.80
CA THR A 55 6.99 -36.58 -24.62
C THR A 55 8.16 -35.62 -24.42
N HIS A 56 8.95 -35.40 -25.46
CA HIS A 56 10.13 -34.53 -25.41
C HIS A 56 9.82 -33.18 -26.04
N LEU A 57 10.23 -32.09 -25.41
CA LEU A 57 9.98 -30.74 -25.94
C LEU A 57 11.08 -30.30 -26.90
N ARG A 58 10.67 -29.86 -28.08
CA ARG A 58 11.49 -29.12 -29.04
C ARG A 58 11.14 -27.64 -28.98
N ILE A 59 12.09 -26.81 -28.57
CA ILE A 59 11.86 -25.39 -28.31
C ILE A 59 12.67 -24.54 -29.29
N LEU A 60 12.07 -23.47 -29.81
CA LEU A 60 12.76 -22.40 -30.52
C LEU A 60 12.74 -21.13 -29.67
N ASP A 61 13.93 -20.62 -29.36
CA ASP A 61 14.14 -19.24 -28.92
C ASP A 61 14.54 -18.43 -30.16
N ALA A 62 13.57 -17.74 -30.76
CA ALA A 62 13.69 -17.24 -32.13
C ALA A 62 14.60 -16.00 -32.28
N LEU A 63 14.67 -15.18 -31.23
CA LEU A 63 15.51 -13.97 -31.11
C LEU A 63 16.22 -14.02 -29.76
N SER A 64 17.32 -14.76 -29.72
CA SER A 64 17.88 -15.28 -28.49
C SER A 64 18.82 -14.29 -27.77
N GLY A 65 19.32 -13.26 -28.45
CA GLY A 65 20.25 -12.29 -27.88
C GLY A 65 21.49 -12.97 -27.32
N CYS A 66 21.73 -12.88 -26.01
CA CYS A 66 22.84 -13.58 -25.36
C CYS A 66 22.62 -15.08 -25.10
N GLY A 67 21.45 -15.64 -25.41
CA GLY A 67 21.13 -17.06 -25.20
C GLY A 67 20.43 -17.40 -23.88
N ILE A 68 20.15 -16.41 -23.03
CA ILE A 68 19.69 -16.65 -21.66
C ILE A 68 18.40 -17.49 -21.58
N ARG A 69 17.41 -17.25 -22.45
CA ARG A 69 16.16 -18.04 -22.47
C ARG A 69 16.42 -19.49 -22.81
N ALA A 70 17.09 -19.73 -23.94
CA ALA A 70 17.42 -21.08 -24.39
C ALA A 70 18.18 -21.89 -23.33
N ILE A 71 19.16 -21.26 -22.67
CA ILE A 71 19.95 -21.89 -21.61
C ILE A 71 19.06 -22.20 -20.39
N ARG A 72 18.23 -21.25 -19.95
CA ARG A 72 17.30 -21.47 -18.84
C ARG A 72 16.31 -22.60 -19.15
N TYR A 73 15.77 -22.68 -20.37
CA TYR A 73 14.91 -23.81 -20.76
C TYR A 73 15.65 -25.15 -20.66
N ALA A 74 16.91 -25.22 -21.09
CA ALA A 74 17.70 -26.45 -20.98
C ALA A 74 18.03 -26.83 -19.52
N LEU A 75 18.22 -25.86 -18.63
CA LEU A 75 18.61 -26.11 -17.23
C LEU A 75 17.43 -26.31 -16.27
N GLU A 76 16.32 -25.64 -16.52
CA GLU A 76 15.22 -25.50 -15.54
C GLU A 76 13.97 -26.26 -15.97
N VAL A 77 13.75 -26.49 -17.27
CA VAL A 77 12.57 -27.23 -17.74
C VAL A 77 12.94 -28.72 -17.90
N PRO A 78 12.23 -29.64 -17.23
CA PRO A 78 12.53 -31.05 -17.34
C PRO A 78 12.23 -31.58 -18.74
N ARG A 79 12.96 -32.62 -19.18
CA ARG A 79 12.66 -33.38 -20.41
C ARG A 79 12.69 -32.55 -21.72
N VAL A 80 13.38 -31.41 -21.72
CA VAL A 80 13.77 -30.69 -22.95
C VAL A 80 14.93 -31.45 -23.60
N VAL A 81 14.76 -31.84 -24.86
CA VAL A 81 15.79 -32.59 -25.60
C VAL A 81 16.50 -31.74 -26.64
N TYR A 82 15.87 -30.65 -27.06
CA TYR A 82 16.34 -29.88 -28.19
C TYR A 82 15.84 -28.45 -28.09
N VAL A 83 16.76 -27.50 -27.94
CA VAL A 83 16.48 -26.07 -27.99
C VAL A 83 17.30 -25.46 -29.10
N VAL A 84 16.66 -24.69 -29.98
CA VAL A 84 17.37 -23.86 -30.96
C VAL A 84 17.42 -22.44 -30.43
N ALA A 85 18.63 -21.93 -30.20
CA ALA A 85 18.90 -20.54 -29.88
C ALA A 85 19.27 -19.81 -31.17
N ASN A 86 18.34 -19.05 -31.73
CA ASN A 86 18.50 -18.40 -33.02
C ASN A 86 18.71 -16.88 -32.85
N ASP A 87 19.63 -16.31 -33.62
CA ASP A 87 19.70 -14.86 -33.79
C ASP A 87 20.17 -14.50 -35.22
N VAL A 88 19.82 -13.31 -35.67
CA VAL A 88 20.25 -12.76 -36.97
C VAL A 88 21.59 -12.02 -36.85
N ASP A 89 21.94 -11.57 -35.64
CA ASP A 89 23.22 -10.92 -35.37
C ASP A 89 24.32 -11.96 -35.10
N ALA A 90 25.39 -11.90 -35.89
CA ALA A 90 26.54 -12.79 -35.74
C ALA A 90 27.25 -12.63 -34.39
N ASP A 91 27.26 -11.43 -33.82
CA ASP A 91 27.86 -11.18 -32.50
C ASP A 91 27.02 -11.81 -31.38
N ALA A 92 25.69 -11.77 -31.51
CA ALA A 92 24.76 -12.46 -30.61
C ALA A 92 24.96 -13.98 -30.70
N VAL A 93 25.06 -14.53 -31.91
CA VAL A 93 25.36 -15.96 -32.16
C VAL A 93 26.66 -16.39 -31.46
N ALA A 94 27.73 -15.62 -31.60
CA ALA A 94 28.99 -15.90 -30.93
C ALA A 94 28.84 -15.87 -29.39
N SER A 95 28.05 -14.93 -28.86
CA SER A 95 27.73 -14.87 -27.43
C SER A 95 26.91 -16.08 -26.96
N ILE A 96 25.95 -16.54 -27.76
CA ILE A 96 25.15 -17.74 -27.46
C ILE A 96 26.05 -18.96 -27.37
N GLU A 97 26.95 -19.17 -28.34
CA GLU A 97 27.88 -20.30 -28.34
C GLU A 97 28.77 -20.31 -27.09
N ALA A 98 29.33 -19.15 -26.72
CA ALA A 98 30.14 -19.01 -25.52
C ALA A 98 29.34 -19.32 -24.24
N ASN A 99 28.13 -18.78 -24.13
CA ASN A 99 27.28 -18.99 -22.95
C ASN A 99 26.73 -20.43 -22.85
N VAL A 100 26.40 -21.06 -23.98
CA VAL A 100 25.99 -22.48 -24.03
C VAL A 100 27.11 -23.39 -23.56
N LEU A 101 28.35 -23.10 -23.97
CA LEU A 101 29.53 -23.83 -23.50
C LEU A 101 29.77 -23.61 -22.00
N HIS A 102 29.66 -22.36 -21.54
CA HIS A 102 29.85 -21.98 -20.14
C HIS A 102 28.86 -22.68 -19.20
N ASN A 103 27.61 -22.88 -19.63
CA ASN A 103 26.58 -23.57 -18.84
C ASN A 103 26.54 -25.10 -19.06
N HIS A 104 27.43 -25.65 -19.88
CA HIS A 104 27.50 -27.08 -20.19
C HIS A 104 26.23 -27.67 -20.82
N VAL A 105 25.48 -26.88 -21.59
CA VAL A 105 24.20 -27.28 -22.21
C VAL A 105 24.29 -27.53 -23.73
N ILE A 106 25.51 -27.67 -24.27
CA ILE A 106 25.77 -27.90 -25.71
C ILE A 106 25.09 -29.16 -26.30
N HIS A 107 24.76 -30.12 -25.44
CA HIS A 107 24.08 -31.36 -25.83
C HIS A 107 22.56 -31.18 -26.01
N VAL A 108 21.99 -30.06 -25.54
CA VAL A 108 20.57 -29.71 -25.63
C VAL A 108 20.34 -28.48 -26.51
N VAL A 109 21.17 -27.45 -26.34
CA VAL A 109 21.03 -26.16 -27.04
C VAL A 109 21.90 -26.12 -28.29
N GLN A 110 21.29 -25.89 -29.45
CA GLN A 110 21.97 -25.65 -30.71
C GLN A 110 21.81 -24.20 -31.15
N THR A 111 22.92 -23.57 -31.49
CA THR A 111 22.92 -22.21 -32.02
C THR A 111 22.56 -22.18 -33.51
N SER A 112 21.82 -21.17 -33.94
CA SER A 112 21.46 -20.92 -35.33
C SER A 112 21.68 -19.44 -35.68
N HIS A 113 22.32 -19.20 -36.83
CA HIS A 113 22.49 -17.86 -37.41
C HIS A 113 21.57 -17.73 -38.63
N MET A 114 20.31 -17.34 -38.40
CA MET A 114 19.30 -17.21 -39.43
C MET A 114 18.30 -16.10 -39.06
N ASP A 115 17.61 -15.57 -40.06
CA ASP A 115 16.37 -14.84 -39.80
C ASP A 115 15.36 -15.77 -39.08
N ALA A 116 14.64 -15.22 -38.10
CA ALA A 116 13.70 -15.98 -37.29
C ALA A 116 12.60 -16.66 -38.12
N VAL A 117 12.10 -15.99 -39.17
CA VAL A 117 11.09 -16.53 -40.08
C VAL A 117 11.66 -17.72 -40.87
N ASP A 118 12.86 -17.57 -41.41
CA ASP A 118 13.52 -18.66 -42.14
C ASP A 118 13.82 -19.86 -41.24
N CYS A 119 14.22 -19.62 -39.99
CA CYS A 119 14.45 -20.67 -38.99
C CYS A 119 13.16 -21.47 -38.72
N MET A 120 12.04 -20.78 -38.50
CA MET A 120 10.72 -21.39 -38.30
C MET A 120 10.30 -22.25 -39.51
N TRP A 121 10.40 -21.71 -40.73
CA TRP A 121 10.00 -22.43 -41.95
C TRP A 121 10.94 -23.58 -42.31
N LYS A 122 12.24 -23.46 -42.03
CA LYS A 122 13.20 -24.56 -42.18
C LYS A 122 12.83 -25.74 -41.28
N ALA A 123 12.52 -25.48 -40.01
CA ALA A 123 12.09 -26.51 -39.07
C ALA A 123 10.73 -27.12 -39.46
N ALA A 124 9.82 -26.31 -40.01
CA ALA A 124 8.50 -26.79 -40.46
C ALA A 124 8.57 -27.87 -41.56
N ARG A 125 9.66 -27.91 -42.34
CA ARG A 125 9.91 -28.90 -43.40
C ARG A 125 10.52 -30.20 -42.87
N THR A 126 11.09 -30.19 -41.68
CA THR A 126 11.79 -31.34 -41.09
C THR A 126 11.06 -31.86 -39.86
N THR A 127 11.15 -31.13 -38.76
CA THR A 127 10.50 -31.46 -37.49
C THR A 127 10.13 -30.18 -36.79
N LYS A 128 8.81 -29.94 -36.68
CA LYS A 128 8.22 -28.75 -36.07
C LYS A 128 8.65 -28.59 -34.61
N PHE A 129 8.60 -27.34 -34.14
CA PHE A 129 8.77 -27.01 -32.73
C PHE A 129 7.46 -27.17 -31.98
N ASP A 130 7.55 -27.62 -30.73
CA ASP A 130 6.43 -27.72 -29.79
C ASP A 130 6.24 -26.41 -29.02
N VAL A 131 7.32 -25.63 -28.88
CA VAL A 131 7.30 -24.31 -28.28
C VAL A 131 8.08 -23.34 -29.16
N ILE A 132 7.47 -22.21 -29.49
CA ILE A 132 8.15 -21.10 -30.18
C ILE A 132 8.05 -19.86 -29.29
N ASP A 133 9.19 -19.35 -28.84
CA ASP A 133 9.29 -18.09 -28.09
C ASP A 133 9.72 -16.95 -29.00
N LEU A 134 8.91 -15.89 -29.03
CA LEU A 134 9.09 -14.68 -29.80
C LEU A 134 9.27 -13.49 -28.85
N ASP A 135 10.48 -12.93 -28.78
CA ASP A 135 10.76 -11.72 -28.01
C ASP A 135 11.56 -10.71 -28.85
N PRO A 136 10.93 -10.08 -29.85
CA PRO A 136 11.58 -9.06 -30.63
C PRO A 136 11.69 -7.73 -29.86
N PHE A 137 12.54 -6.84 -30.37
CA PHE A 137 12.48 -5.44 -29.98
C PHE A 137 11.24 -4.78 -30.58
N GLY A 138 10.32 -4.35 -29.72
CA GLY A 138 9.08 -3.69 -30.15
C GLY A 138 7.96 -4.71 -30.40
N ALA A 139 7.40 -4.69 -31.60
CA ALA A 139 6.18 -5.42 -31.93
C ALA A 139 6.45 -6.87 -32.38
N CYS A 140 5.61 -7.81 -31.92
CA CYS A 140 5.68 -9.21 -32.33
C CYS A 140 4.89 -9.53 -33.61
N ALA A 141 4.08 -8.59 -34.10
CA ALA A 141 3.18 -8.73 -35.26
C ALA A 141 3.79 -9.47 -36.47
N SER A 142 4.99 -9.07 -36.89
CA SER A 142 5.64 -9.61 -38.09
C SER A 142 6.00 -11.10 -37.99
N LEU A 143 6.14 -11.62 -36.77
CA LEU A 143 6.55 -13.00 -36.51
C LEU A 143 5.37 -13.94 -36.24
N LEU A 144 4.23 -13.39 -35.80
CA LEU A 144 3.05 -14.18 -35.41
C LEU A 144 2.55 -15.09 -36.53
N ALA A 145 2.46 -14.59 -37.77
CA ALA A 145 1.95 -15.38 -38.90
C ALA A 145 2.77 -16.65 -39.13
N SER A 146 4.10 -16.52 -39.17
CA SER A 146 5.00 -17.66 -39.37
C SER A 146 5.00 -18.61 -38.17
N ALA A 147 5.00 -18.10 -36.95
CA ALA A 147 4.95 -18.94 -35.76
C ALA A 147 3.65 -19.76 -35.68
N ILE A 148 2.51 -19.12 -35.93
CA ILE A 148 1.18 -19.76 -35.96
C ILE A 148 1.08 -20.78 -37.09
N ALA A 149 1.70 -20.56 -38.25
CA ALA A 149 1.69 -21.53 -39.35
C ALA A 149 2.59 -22.76 -39.06
N THR A 150 3.70 -22.56 -38.37
CA THR A 150 4.79 -23.56 -38.30
C THR A 150 4.83 -24.37 -36.99
N VAL A 151 4.28 -23.86 -35.88
CA VAL A 151 4.24 -24.58 -34.60
C VAL A 151 3.47 -25.90 -34.71
N SER A 152 3.87 -26.94 -33.96
CA SER A 152 3.16 -28.22 -33.91
C SER A 152 1.70 -28.05 -33.43
N SER A 153 0.82 -28.98 -33.78
CA SER A 153 -0.58 -28.92 -33.33
C SER A 153 -0.65 -29.19 -31.83
N GLY A 154 -1.26 -28.28 -31.07
CA GLY A 154 -1.23 -28.28 -29.61
C GLY A 154 0.05 -27.67 -29.01
N GLY A 155 0.98 -27.20 -29.84
CA GLY A 155 2.18 -26.51 -29.40
C GLY A 155 1.89 -25.10 -28.86
N LEU A 156 2.83 -24.59 -28.07
CA LEU A 156 2.74 -23.31 -27.37
C LEU A 156 3.50 -22.21 -28.13
N ILE A 157 2.86 -21.06 -28.30
CA ILE A 157 3.54 -19.83 -28.70
C ILE A 157 3.66 -18.94 -27.47
N CYS A 158 4.88 -18.51 -27.19
CA CYS A 158 5.18 -17.48 -26.21
C CYS A 158 5.54 -16.21 -26.98
N ALA A 159 4.81 -15.12 -26.79
CA ALA A 159 5.04 -13.88 -27.53
C ALA A 159 5.16 -12.70 -26.58
N THR A 160 6.16 -11.86 -26.81
CA THR A 160 6.36 -10.59 -26.11
C THR A 160 6.22 -9.42 -27.07
N ASP A 161 5.51 -8.40 -26.63
CA ASP A 161 5.43 -7.11 -27.30
C ASP A 161 5.84 -5.99 -26.34
N THR A 162 6.84 -5.21 -26.70
CA THR A 162 7.32 -4.08 -25.89
C THR A 162 6.85 -2.71 -26.41
N ASP A 163 6.11 -2.65 -27.53
CA ASP A 163 5.55 -1.42 -28.10
C ASP A 163 4.20 -1.04 -27.47
N MET A 164 4.23 -0.84 -26.15
CA MET A 164 3.08 -0.35 -25.39
C MET A 164 2.67 1.07 -25.78
N HIS A 165 3.51 1.85 -26.47
CA HIS A 165 3.10 3.16 -26.97
C HIS A 165 2.07 3.03 -28.07
N THR A 166 2.32 2.14 -29.04
CA THR A 166 1.42 1.80 -30.13
C THR A 166 0.14 1.14 -29.60
N LEU A 167 0.26 0.11 -28.77
CA LEU A 167 -0.89 -0.66 -28.26
C LEU A 167 -1.83 0.15 -27.34
N LEU A 168 -1.32 1.15 -26.62
CA LEU A 168 -2.14 2.03 -25.78
C LEU A 168 -2.77 3.20 -26.54
N GLY A 169 -2.48 3.38 -27.83
CA GLY A 169 -3.13 4.38 -28.68
C GLY A 169 -2.90 5.83 -28.24
N LYS A 170 -1.73 6.14 -27.65
CA LYS A 170 -1.44 7.45 -27.03
C LYS A 170 -1.36 8.62 -28.02
N THR A 171 -1.10 8.34 -29.29
CA THR A 171 -0.97 9.34 -30.36
C THR A 171 -1.77 8.90 -31.60
N SER A 172 -2.09 9.83 -32.50
CA SER A 172 -2.72 9.47 -33.79
C SER A 172 -1.83 8.55 -34.64
N HIS A 173 -0.50 8.73 -34.57
CA HIS A 173 0.44 7.85 -35.26
C HIS A 173 0.38 6.41 -34.71
N ALA A 174 0.28 6.26 -33.39
CA ALA A 174 0.11 4.95 -32.76
C ALA A 174 -1.13 4.18 -33.28
N HIS A 175 -2.20 4.88 -33.65
CA HIS A 175 -3.40 4.24 -34.20
C HIS A 175 -3.12 3.63 -35.57
N ALA A 176 -2.46 4.39 -36.45
CA ALA A 176 -2.08 3.92 -37.79
C ALA A 176 -1.06 2.78 -37.70
N THR A 177 -0.07 2.88 -36.81
CA THR A 177 0.95 1.85 -36.60
C THR A 177 0.33 0.56 -36.06
N CYS A 178 -0.55 0.65 -35.06
CA CYS A 178 -1.23 -0.52 -34.50
C CYS A 178 -2.11 -1.20 -35.55
N HIS A 179 -2.81 -0.42 -36.37
CA HIS A 179 -3.60 -0.96 -37.48
C HIS A 179 -2.71 -1.66 -38.52
N ALA A 180 -1.57 -1.07 -38.88
CA ALA A 180 -0.63 -1.67 -39.82
C ALA A 180 -0.01 -2.98 -39.29
N GLN A 181 0.26 -3.06 -37.98
CA GLN A 181 0.88 -4.22 -37.35
C GLN A 181 -0.13 -5.34 -37.04
N TYR A 182 -1.27 -4.99 -36.44
CA TYR A 182 -2.21 -5.96 -35.85
C TYR A 182 -3.56 -6.02 -36.56
N GLY A 183 -3.80 -5.17 -37.57
CA GLY A 183 -5.13 -5.06 -38.20
C GLY A 183 -6.20 -4.51 -37.25
N ALA A 184 -5.81 -3.87 -36.15
CA ALA A 184 -6.68 -3.36 -35.11
C ALA A 184 -6.36 -1.93 -34.71
N VAL A 185 -7.36 -1.19 -34.24
CA VAL A 185 -7.22 0.18 -33.77
C VAL A 185 -7.33 0.22 -32.24
N PRO A 186 -6.33 0.77 -31.53
CA PRO A 186 -6.37 0.90 -30.08
C PRO A 186 -7.26 2.07 -29.66
N VAL A 187 -7.79 2.03 -28.44
CA VAL A 187 -8.49 3.17 -27.82
C VAL A 187 -7.84 3.56 -26.51
N THR A 188 -7.78 4.87 -26.25
CA THR A 188 -7.27 5.38 -24.97
C THR A 188 -8.32 5.18 -23.89
N ALA A 189 -8.19 4.09 -23.14
CA ALA A 189 -9.11 3.72 -22.07
C ALA A 189 -8.38 3.30 -20.79
N ALA A 190 -9.12 3.21 -19.69
CA ALA A 190 -8.57 2.77 -18.40
C ALA A 190 -8.06 1.33 -18.47
N TYR A 191 -8.77 0.48 -19.19
CA TYR A 191 -8.44 -0.91 -19.46
C TYR A 191 -7.37 -1.10 -20.56
N GLY A 192 -6.64 -0.05 -20.93
CA GLY A 192 -5.72 -0.06 -22.08
C GLY A 192 -4.69 -1.21 -22.07
N LYS A 193 -4.18 -1.60 -20.90
CA LYS A 193 -3.28 -2.76 -20.76
C LYS A 193 -3.95 -4.09 -21.14
N GLU A 194 -5.21 -4.28 -20.74
CA GLU A 194 -5.97 -5.46 -21.12
C GLU A 194 -6.35 -5.42 -22.61
N LEU A 195 -6.70 -4.24 -23.13
CA LEU A 195 -6.97 -4.08 -24.55
C LEU A 195 -5.75 -4.42 -25.40
N ALA A 196 -4.54 -4.04 -24.98
CA ALA A 196 -3.30 -4.39 -25.65
C ALA A 196 -3.13 -5.91 -25.80
N ILE A 197 -3.32 -6.67 -24.70
CA ILE A 197 -3.32 -8.14 -24.71
C ILE A 197 -4.35 -8.66 -25.73
N ARG A 198 -5.58 -8.14 -25.67
CA ARG A 198 -6.69 -8.61 -26.49
C ARG A 198 -6.55 -8.25 -27.97
N ILE A 199 -5.88 -7.14 -28.31
CA ILE A 199 -5.56 -6.76 -29.70
C ILE A 199 -4.61 -7.78 -30.32
N ILE A 200 -3.51 -8.10 -29.62
CA ILE A 200 -2.52 -9.06 -30.14
C ILE A 200 -3.14 -10.45 -30.28
N LEU A 201 -3.92 -10.89 -29.29
CA LEU A 201 -4.66 -12.16 -29.38
C LEU A 201 -5.71 -12.14 -30.50
N GLY A 202 -6.35 -11.00 -30.75
CA GLY A 202 -7.31 -10.86 -31.85
C GLY A 202 -6.66 -11.01 -33.22
N ALA A 203 -5.47 -10.40 -33.39
CA ALA A 203 -4.65 -10.58 -34.59
C ALA A 203 -4.18 -12.04 -34.73
N ALA A 204 -3.69 -12.66 -33.64
CA ALA A 204 -3.28 -14.06 -33.63
C ALA A 204 -4.43 -15.01 -33.97
N ALA A 205 -5.64 -14.76 -33.44
CA ALA A 205 -6.82 -15.56 -33.74
C ALA A 205 -7.23 -15.45 -35.22
N SER A 206 -7.15 -14.25 -35.78
CA SER A 206 -7.43 -14.01 -37.20
C SER A 206 -6.43 -14.72 -38.11
N LEU A 207 -5.14 -14.68 -37.75
CA LEU A 207 -4.07 -15.40 -38.45
C LEU A 207 -4.23 -16.93 -38.33
N ALA A 208 -4.57 -17.43 -37.14
CA ALA A 208 -4.80 -18.86 -36.94
C ALA A 208 -5.99 -19.35 -37.76
N ALA A 209 -7.10 -18.60 -37.79
CA ALA A 209 -8.27 -18.93 -38.59
C ALA A 209 -7.93 -19.03 -40.09
N ALA A 210 -7.11 -18.11 -40.61
CA ALA A 210 -6.63 -18.16 -41.99
C ALA A 210 -5.81 -19.42 -42.33
N HIS A 211 -5.24 -20.07 -41.32
CA HIS A 211 -4.50 -21.33 -41.44
C HIS A 211 -5.33 -22.58 -41.04
N HIS A 212 -6.65 -22.46 -40.87
CA HIS A 212 -7.52 -23.52 -40.34
C HIS A 212 -7.09 -24.03 -38.94
N ARG A 213 -6.64 -23.09 -38.10
CA ARG A 213 -6.21 -23.31 -36.72
C ARG A 213 -6.99 -22.41 -35.75
N VAL A 214 -6.96 -22.77 -34.48
CA VAL A 214 -7.53 -21.97 -33.38
C VAL A 214 -6.47 -21.75 -32.30
N ILE A 215 -6.57 -20.61 -31.62
CA ILE A 215 -5.72 -20.29 -30.47
C ILE A 215 -6.45 -20.57 -29.17
N GLU A 216 -5.71 -20.96 -28.15
CA GLU A 216 -6.19 -21.14 -26.78
C GLU A 216 -5.23 -20.41 -25.83
N PRO A 217 -5.58 -19.19 -25.38
CA PRO A 217 -4.76 -18.45 -24.41
C PRO A 217 -4.66 -19.20 -23.07
N VAL A 218 -3.44 -19.26 -22.51
CA VAL A 218 -3.13 -20.00 -21.28
C VAL A 218 -2.69 -19.05 -20.16
N LEU A 219 -1.80 -18.12 -20.46
CA LEU A 219 -1.28 -17.16 -19.48
C LEU A 219 -0.89 -15.86 -20.18
N CYS A 220 -1.72 -14.82 -20.04
CA CYS A 220 -1.52 -13.53 -20.71
C CYS A 220 -1.51 -12.38 -19.71
N THR A 221 -0.48 -11.55 -19.71
CA THR A 221 -0.39 -10.40 -18.79
C THR A 221 0.33 -9.22 -19.44
N ALA A 222 0.24 -8.06 -18.80
CA ALA A 222 0.99 -6.87 -19.16
C ALA A 222 1.67 -6.30 -17.92
N VAL A 223 3.00 -6.29 -17.92
CA VAL A 223 3.83 -5.84 -16.79
C VAL A 223 4.66 -4.65 -17.25
N GLU A 224 4.56 -3.55 -16.50
CA GLU A 224 5.26 -2.29 -16.74
C GLU A 224 5.18 -1.78 -18.19
N PHE A 225 6.13 -2.18 -19.03
CA PHE A 225 6.37 -1.70 -20.39
C PHE A 225 6.18 -2.77 -21.48
N TYR A 226 5.78 -4.01 -21.14
CA TYR A 226 5.56 -5.06 -22.14
C TYR A 226 4.28 -5.87 -21.90
N VAL A 227 3.82 -6.53 -22.96
CA VAL A 227 2.78 -7.56 -22.96
C VAL A 227 3.45 -8.91 -23.13
N ARG A 228 3.08 -9.90 -22.31
CA ARG A 228 3.52 -11.29 -22.45
C ARG A 228 2.32 -12.20 -22.62
N LEU A 229 2.37 -13.04 -23.66
CA LEU A 229 1.28 -13.91 -24.08
C LEU A 229 1.79 -15.34 -24.18
N HIS A 230 1.04 -16.28 -23.64
CA HIS A 230 1.25 -17.70 -23.85
C HIS A 230 -0.06 -18.30 -24.34
N PHE A 231 -0.09 -18.84 -25.55
CA PHE A 231 -1.29 -19.44 -26.13
C PHE A 231 -0.92 -20.69 -26.93
N ARG A 232 -1.77 -21.72 -26.84
CA ARG A 232 -1.64 -22.93 -27.65
C ARG A 232 -2.27 -22.73 -29.01
N VAL A 233 -1.81 -23.47 -30.01
CA VAL A 233 -2.39 -23.44 -31.36
C VAL A 233 -2.79 -24.84 -31.80
N HIS A 234 -4.08 -25.05 -32.01
CA HIS A 234 -4.66 -26.34 -32.39
C HIS A 234 -5.15 -26.31 -33.84
N ASN A 235 -5.10 -27.44 -34.53
CA ASN A 235 -5.83 -27.60 -35.79
C ASN A 235 -7.33 -27.66 -35.51
N VAL A 236 -8.14 -27.00 -36.34
CA VAL A 236 -9.59 -27.00 -36.19
C VAL A 236 -10.16 -28.39 -36.51
N PRO A 237 -10.95 -29.00 -35.60
CA PRO A 237 -11.69 -30.22 -35.92
C PRO A 237 -12.68 -30.00 -37.07
N PRO A 238 -12.97 -31.01 -37.93
CA PRO A 238 -13.87 -30.86 -39.08
C PRO A 238 -15.29 -30.32 -38.77
N ASN A 239 -15.76 -30.49 -37.52
CA ASN A 239 -17.10 -30.10 -37.06
C ASN A 239 -17.07 -29.04 -35.95
N ALA A 240 -16.03 -28.21 -35.87
CA ALA A 240 -15.94 -27.19 -34.82
C ALA A 240 -16.98 -26.07 -35.05
N PRO A 241 -17.71 -25.64 -34.00
CA PRO A 241 -18.62 -24.51 -34.09
C PRO A 241 -17.87 -23.17 -34.24
N GLU A 242 -18.65 -22.17 -34.70
CA GLU A 242 -18.46 -20.73 -35.00
C GLU A 242 -17.10 -20.01 -34.77
N PRO A 243 -16.86 -18.90 -35.54
CA PRO A 243 -15.56 -18.25 -35.68
C PRO A 243 -14.99 -17.64 -34.38
N ALA A 244 -13.71 -17.25 -34.44
CA ALA A 244 -12.96 -16.68 -33.34
C ALA A 244 -13.73 -15.61 -32.54
N SER A 245 -13.68 -15.70 -31.21
CA SER A 245 -14.27 -14.77 -30.23
C SER A 245 -13.67 -13.37 -30.34
N LEU A 246 -14.11 -12.60 -31.34
CA LEU A 246 -13.65 -11.24 -31.63
C LEU A 246 -14.79 -10.23 -31.43
N ALA A 247 -14.44 -9.04 -30.98
CA ALA A 247 -15.36 -7.91 -30.87
C ALA A 247 -14.68 -6.59 -31.21
N ILE A 248 -15.49 -5.58 -31.49
CA ILE A 248 -15.05 -4.18 -31.47
C ILE A 248 -15.53 -3.50 -30.18
N VAL A 249 -14.79 -2.50 -29.72
CA VAL A 249 -15.17 -1.70 -28.55
C VAL A 249 -15.55 -0.30 -28.98
N HIS A 250 -16.71 0.17 -28.52
CA HIS A 250 -17.12 1.56 -28.61
C HIS A 250 -16.78 2.26 -27.29
N GLN A 251 -15.79 3.15 -27.29
CA GLN A 251 -15.30 3.88 -26.11
C GLN A 251 -15.69 5.36 -26.18
N CYS A 252 -16.33 5.88 -25.13
CA CYS A 252 -16.64 7.30 -25.05
C CYS A 252 -15.38 8.16 -24.86
N ILE A 253 -15.26 9.28 -25.59
CA ILE A 253 -14.11 10.20 -25.47
C ILE A 253 -14.13 11.05 -24.18
N ARG A 254 -15.27 11.13 -23.49
CA ARG A 254 -15.48 12.06 -22.36
C ARG A 254 -15.64 11.36 -21.01
N CYS A 255 -16.34 10.23 -20.99
CA CYS A 255 -16.63 9.49 -19.76
C CYS A 255 -16.11 8.05 -19.86
N ALA A 256 -16.25 7.27 -18.80
CA ALA A 256 -15.77 5.90 -18.74
C ALA A 256 -16.68 4.88 -19.45
N TYR A 257 -17.76 5.32 -20.12
CA TYR A 257 -18.66 4.44 -20.87
C TYR A 257 -17.91 3.73 -22.01
N PHE A 258 -18.09 2.41 -22.07
CA PHE A 258 -17.74 1.59 -23.22
C PHE A 258 -18.79 0.50 -23.44
N ARG A 259 -18.84 -0.07 -24.65
CA ARG A 259 -19.58 -1.30 -24.95
C ARG A 259 -18.82 -2.15 -25.95
N LEU A 260 -18.99 -3.47 -25.86
CA LEU A 260 -18.44 -4.43 -26.82
C LEU A 260 -19.51 -4.82 -27.83
N ARG A 261 -19.11 -4.99 -29.09
CA ARG A 261 -19.94 -5.52 -30.16
C ARG A 261 -19.22 -6.73 -30.76
N PRO A 262 -19.72 -7.96 -30.56
CA PRO A 262 -19.17 -9.16 -31.18
C PRO A 262 -19.13 -9.06 -32.71
N LEU A 263 -18.12 -9.65 -33.33
CA LEU A 263 -17.98 -9.77 -34.77
C LEU A 263 -18.40 -11.17 -35.23
N GLY A 264 -19.07 -11.25 -36.38
CA GLY A 264 -19.42 -12.54 -36.99
C GLY A 264 -20.56 -13.31 -36.31
N HIS A 265 -21.29 -12.69 -35.37
CA HIS A 265 -22.43 -13.33 -34.71
C HIS A 265 -23.65 -13.37 -35.64
N THR A 266 -24.27 -14.53 -35.78
CA THR A 266 -25.53 -14.71 -36.50
C THR A 266 -26.69 -14.76 -35.50
N ASN A 267 -27.78 -14.01 -35.75
CA ASN A 267 -28.96 -14.13 -34.90
C ASN A 267 -29.64 -15.47 -35.17
N SER A 268 -29.71 -16.32 -34.15
CA SER A 268 -30.23 -17.69 -34.24
C SER A 268 -31.70 -17.81 -34.66
N ASN A 269 -32.45 -16.70 -34.61
CA ASN A 269 -33.87 -16.69 -34.91
C ASN A 269 -34.23 -16.31 -36.36
N ASP A 270 -33.32 -15.68 -37.13
CA ASP A 270 -33.64 -15.21 -38.48
C ASP A 270 -32.52 -15.37 -39.52
N GLY A 271 -31.32 -15.81 -39.12
CA GLY A 271 -30.18 -15.95 -40.03
C GLY A 271 -29.70 -14.60 -40.60
N SER A 272 -30.19 -13.47 -40.08
CA SER A 272 -29.71 -12.15 -40.43
C SER A 272 -28.35 -11.93 -39.78
N CYS A 273 -27.42 -11.34 -40.53
CA CYS A 273 -26.21 -10.79 -39.94
C CYS A 273 -26.58 -9.46 -39.29
N ASP A 274 -26.23 -9.29 -38.00
CA ASP A 274 -26.56 -8.10 -37.20
C ASP A 274 -25.67 -6.89 -37.58
N ASN A 275 -25.51 -6.66 -38.88
CA ASN A 275 -24.71 -5.58 -39.46
C ASN A 275 -25.48 -4.25 -39.54
N ASP A 276 -26.80 -4.25 -39.30
CA ASP A 276 -27.69 -3.19 -39.79
C ASP A 276 -28.55 -2.47 -38.74
N ASN A 277 -28.19 -2.52 -37.45
CA ASN A 277 -28.93 -1.80 -36.42
C ASN A 277 -28.28 -0.45 -36.06
N GLY A 278 -28.80 0.62 -36.68
CA GLY A 278 -28.68 2.06 -36.38
C GLY A 278 -27.97 2.45 -35.07
N ASP A 279 -26.66 2.26 -35.04
CA ASP A 279 -25.86 2.48 -33.84
C ASP A 279 -25.71 3.98 -33.59
N SER A 280 -26.21 4.45 -32.43
CA SER A 280 -26.01 5.82 -31.99
C SER A 280 -24.52 6.12 -31.86
N VAL A 281 -24.02 7.05 -32.69
CA VAL A 281 -22.65 7.59 -32.62
C VAL A 281 -22.41 8.36 -31.30
N ALA A 282 -23.49 8.70 -30.59
CA ALA A 282 -23.46 9.40 -29.32
C ALA A 282 -23.52 8.44 -28.12
N CYS A 283 -22.69 8.73 -27.13
CA CYS A 283 -22.65 8.06 -25.84
C CYS A 283 -24.00 8.20 -25.11
N PRO A 284 -24.63 7.10 -24.66
CA PRO A 284 -25.94 7.15 -24.00
C PRO A 284 -25.90 7.81 -22.61
N VAL A 285 -24.70 7.99 -22.04
CA VAL A 285 -24.51 8.58 -20.70
C VAL A 285 -24.29 10.09 -20.76
N CYS A 286 -23.50 10.57 -21.73
CA CYS A 286 -23.07 11.98 -21.76
C CYS A 286 -23.23 12.67 -23.12
N GLY A 287 -23.78 11.97 -24.12
CA GLY A 287 -24.02 12.49 -25.47
C GLY A 287 -22.76 12.78 -26.30
N SER A 288 -21.55 12.53 -25.78
CA SER A 288 -20.30 12.73 -26.52
C SER A 288 -20.06 11.61 -27.54
N SER A 289 -19.20 11.84 -28.53
CA SER A 289 -18.87 10.83 -29.53
C SER A 289 -18.24 9.57 -28.92
N LEU A 290 -18.50 8.43 -29.59
CA LEU A 290 -17.86 7.16 -29.33
C LEU A 290 -16.74 6.92 -30.35
N GLN A 291 -15.55 6.56 -29.87
CA GLN A 291 -14.46 6.02 -30.68
C GLN A 291 -14.61 4.52 -30.83
N ILE A 292 -14.21 4.00 -31.99
CA ILE A 292 -14.21 2.56 -32.29
C ILE A 292 -12.79 2.03 -32.12
N GLY A 293 -12.64 0.93 -31.40
CA GLY A 293 -11.39 0.18 -31.27
C GLY A 293 -11.60 -1.30 -31.50
N GLY A 294 -10.49 -2.03 -31.66
CA GLY A 294 -10.46 -3.45 -32.02
C GLY A 294 -10.16 -3.70 -33.51
N PRO A 295 -10.34 -4.93 -34.00
CA PRO A 295 -10.91 -6.07 -33.28
C PRO A 295 -10.06 -6.51 -32.08
N LEU A 296 -10.72 -6.99 -31.04
CA LEU A 296 -10.11 -7.50 -29.82
C LEU A 296 -10.65 -8.89 -29.49
N TRP A 297 -9.80 -9.74 -28.90
CA TRP A 297 -10.18 -11.04 -28.36
C TRP A 297 -11.11 -10.90 -27.16
N THR A 298 -12.26 -11.58 -27.18
CA THR A 298 -13.24 -11.61 -26.08
C THR A 298 -13.22 -12.89 -25.27
N GLY A 299 -12.53 -13.94 -25.71
CA GLY A 299 -12.42 -15.17 -24.93
C GLY A 299 -11.57 -15.01 -23.66
N PRO A 300 -11.41 -16.12 -22.91
CA PRO A 300 -10.55 -16.18 -21.73
C PRO A 300 -9.11 -15.77 -22.04
N LEU A 301 -8.46 -15.16 -21.06
CA LEU A 301 -7.03 -14.80 -21.12
C LEU A 301 -6.14 -15.79 -20.34
N GLN A 302 -6.74 -16.60 -19.48
CA GLN A 302 -6.06 -17.45 -18.51
C GLN A 302 -6.68 -18.84 -18.49
N ASP A 303 -5.85 -19.87 -18.40
CA ASP A 303 -6.23 -21.24 -18.08
C ASP A 303 -6.23 -21.39 -16.54
N LYS A 304 -7.44 -21.48 -15.95
CA LYS A 304 -7.62 -21.53 -14.49
C LYS A 304 -6.90 -22.73 -13.87
N ASP A 305 -6.97 -23.89 -14.52
CA ASP A 305 -6.40 -25.13 -14.02
C ASP A 305 -4.87 -25.11 -14.08
N ALA A 306 -4.33 -24.57 -15.18
CA ALA A 306 -2.88 -24.43 -15.32
C ALA A 306 -2.30 -23.52 -14.24
N ILE A 307 -2.90 -22.35 -14.02
CA ILE A 307 -2.41 -21.39 -13.00
C ILE A 307 -2.53 -21.97 -11.59
N ALA A 308 -3.66 -22.59 -11.25
CA ALA A 308 -3.86 -23.21 -9.94
C ALA A 308 -2.84 -24.33 -9.68
N SER A 309 -2.55 -25.16 -10.69
CA SER A 309 -1.55 -26.22 -10.58
C SER A 309 -0.14 -25.67 -10.40
N ILE A 310 0.27 -24.63 -11.15
CA ILE A 310 1.60 -24.01 -11.00
C ILE A 310 1.78 -23.48 -9.57
N ILE A 311 0.79 -22.76 -9.04
CA ILE A 311 0.82 -22.21 -7.68
C ILE A 311 0.95 -23.32 -6.64
N THR A 312 0.22 -24.42 -6.83
CA THR A 312 0.25 -25.56 -5.91
C THR A 312 1.63 -26.22 -5.89
N THR A 313 2.20 -26.49 -7.07
CA THR A 313 3.54 -27.10 -7.18
C THR A 313 4.62 -26.24 -6.56
N GLU A 314 4.62 -24.93 -6.83
CA GLU A 314 5.59 -23.99 -6.27
C GLU A 314 5.49 -23.88 -4.74
N THR A 315 4.27 -23.90 -4.20
CA THR A 315 4.03 -23.82 -2.76
C THR A 315 4.47 -25.11 -2.05
N CYS A 316 4.37 -26.27 -2.70
CA CYS A 316 4.86 -27.54 -2.16
C CYS A 316 6.38 -27.72 -2.28
N ALA A 317 7.02 -27.09 -3.28
CA ALA A 317 8.44 -27.25 -3.55
C ALA A 317 9.36 -26.35 -2.69
N SER A 318 8.84 -25.25 -2.11
CA SER A 318 9.66 -24.25 -1.42
C SER A 318 9.08 -23.81 -0.06
N THR A 319 9.94 -23.73 0.97
CA THR A 319 9.65 -23.09 2.27
C THR A 319 10.05 -21.61 2.32
N ALA A 320 10.52 -21.04 1.21
CA ALA A 320 11.00 -19.67 1.11
C ALA A 320 9.89 -18.69 0.66
N GLN A 321 10.22 -17.39 0.70
CA GLN A 321 9.34 -16.32 0.20
C GLN A 321 9.01 -16.54 -1.29
N PRO A 322 7.77 -16.22 -1.73
CA PRO A 322 7.36 -16.42 -3.13
C PRO A 322 8.17 -15.53 -4.08
N SER A 323 8.60 -16.10 -5.20
CA SER A 323 9.21 -15.32 -6.28
C SER A 323 8.24 -14.27 -6.83
N PRO A 324 8.73 -13.18 -7.46
CA PRO A 324 7.88 -12.19 -8.12
C PRO A 324 6.89 -12.81 -9.13
N ALA A 325 7.32 -13.82 -9.89
CA ALA A 325 6.47 -14.58 -10.80
C ALA A 325 5.32 -15.28 -10.07
N THR A 326 5.62 -15.98 -8.97
CA THR A 326 4.61 -16.66 -8.15
C THR A 326 3.66 -15.68 -7.48
N SER A 327 4.13 -14.50 -7.06
CA SER A 327 3.28 -13.43 -6.51
C SER A 327 2.28 -12.91 -7.56
N LEU A 328 2.76 -12.66 -8.79
CA LEU A 328 1.91 -12.24 -9.90
C LEU A 328 0.89 -13.33 -10.27
N LEU A 329 1.30 -14.59 -10.37
CA LEU A 329 0.40 -15.72 -10.63
C LEU A 329 -0.68 -15.85 -9.54
N ARG A 330 -0.34 -15.66 -8.26
CA ARG A 330 -1.33 -15.62 -7.17
C ARG A 330 -2.31 -14.46 -7.29
N SER A 331 -1.87 -13.31 -7.81
CA SER A 331 -2.74 -12.16 -8.08
C SER A 331 -3.74 -12.49 -9.20
N ILE A 332 -3.25 -13.08 -10.30
CA ILE A 332 -4.08 -13.55 -11.42
C ILE A 332 -5.05 -14.64 -10.95
N HIS A 333 -4.59 -15.59 -10.13
CA HIS A 333 -5.44 -16.65 -9.59
C HIS A 333 -6.58 -16.11 -8.72
N ARG A 334 -6.31 -15.11 -7.86
CA ARG A 334 -7.36 -14.42 -7.10
C ARG A 334 -8.39 -13.76 -8.00
N GLU A 335 -7.94 -13.06 -9.04
CA GLU A 335 -8.84 -12.48 -10.06
C GLU A 335 -9.77 -13.54 -10.70
N LEU A 336 -9.29 -14.78 -10.88
CA LEU A 336 -10.07 -15.89 -11.48
C LEU A 336 -11.00 -16.62 -10.50
N MET A 337 -10.73 -16.55 -9.20
CA MET A 337 -11.51 -17.22 -8.14
C MET A 337 -12.63 -16.34 -7.57
N ASP A 338 -12.44 -15.02 -7.59
CA ASP A 338 -13.41 -14.06 -7.06
C ASP A 338 -14.71 -13.98 -7.90
N SER A 339 -14.70 -14.42 -9.17
CA SER A 339 -15.89 -14.45 -10.04
C SER A 339 -16.29 -15.86 -10.47
N THR A 340 -17.60 -16.11 -10.47
CA THR A 340 -18.21 -17.32 -11.05
C THR A 340 -18.25 -17.29 -12.57
N ASP A 341 -18.09 -16.12 -13.18
CA ASP A 341 -18.04 -15.92 -14.62
C ASP A 341 -16.60 -15.93 -15.12
N ASP A 342 -16.35 -16.73 -16.15
CA ASP A 342 -15.02 -16.94 -16.75
C ASP A 342 -14.71 -15.91 -17.86
N ASP A 343 -15.73 -15.22 -18.36
CA ASP A 343 -15.69 -14.37 -19.56
C ASP A 343 -15.85 -12.87 -19.25
N LEU A 344 -15.19 -12.39 -18.19
CA LEU A 344 -15.19 -10.96 -17.87
C LEU A 344 -14.20 -10.20 -18.76
N VAL A 345 -14.73 -9.46 -19.74
CA VAL A 345 -13.96 -8.75 -20.77
C VAL A 345 -13.78 -7.28 -20.39
N LEU A 346 -12.50 -6.84 -20.30
CA LEU A 346 -12.09 -5.50 -19.87
C LEU A 346 -12.50 -5.19 -18.42
N PHE A 347 -12.12 -4.01 -17.93
CA PHE A 347 -12.41 -3.59 -16.56
C PHE A 347 -12.74 -2.10 -16.47
N ILE A 348 -13.37 -1.72 -15.36
CA ILE A 348 -13.72 -0.34 -15.03
C ILE A 348 -12.74 0.15 -13.96
N SER A 349 -12.13 1.31 -14.19
CA SER A 349 -11.25 1.95 -13.19
C SER A 349 -12.01 2.98 -12.38
N MET A 350 -12.08 2.80 -11.07
CA MET A 350 -12.82 3.68 -10.15
C MET A 350 -12.42 5.17 -10.28
N PRO A 351 -11.13 5.55 -10.28
CA PRO A 351 -10.71 6.94 -10.49
C PRO A 351 -11.18 7.53 -11.83
N LYS A 352 -11.23 6.73 -12.90
CA LYS A 352 -11.64 7.19 -14.24
C LYS A 352 -13.16 7.31 -14.35
N LEU A 353 -13.88 6.37 -13.74
CA LEU A 353 -15.35 6.38 -13.67
C LEU A 353 -15.86 7.64 -12.96
N PHE A 354 -15.24 8.02 -11.83
CA PHE A 354 -15.67 9.17 -11.04
C PHE A 354 -15.01 10.51 -11.44
N ARG A 355 -14.03 10.52 -12.35
CA ARG A 355 -13.34 11.73 -12.81
C ARG A 355 -14.30 12.85 -13.25
N PRO A 356 -15.36 12.60 -14.05
CA PRO A 356 -16.28 13.66 -14.48
C PRO A 356 -17.02 14.34 -13.33
N PHE A 357 -17.19 13.65 -12.19
CA PHE A 357 -17.99 14.12 -11.06
C PHE A 357 -17.15 14.75 -9.94
N LYS A 358 -15.82 14.78 -10.08
CA LYS A 358 -14.90 15.24 -9.02
C LYS A 358 -15.18 16.66 -8.52
N ALA A 359 -15.71 17.53 -9.37
CA ALA A 359 -16.03 18.92 -9.01
C ALA A 359 -17.26 19.06 -8.10
N ILE A 360 -18.20 18.12 -8.19
CA ILE A 360 -19.48 18.15 -7.46
C ILE A 360 -19.52 17.16 -6.29
N LEU A 361 -18.63 16.17 -6.31
CA LEU A 361 -18.61 15.07 -5.36
C LEU A 361 -17.76 15.40 -4.12
N LYS A 362 -18.31 15.24 -2.92
CA LYS A 362 -17.55 15.39 -1.66
C LYS A 362 -16.64 14.20 -1.35
N ALA A 363 -17.03 12.99 -1.79
CA ALA A 363 -16.26 11.75 -1.61
C ALA A 363 -16.69 10.69 -2.63
N THR A 364 -15.72 9.98 -3.21
CA THR A 364 -15.94 8.80 -4.05
C THR A 364 -16.21 7.56 -3.19
N PRO A 365 -17.02 6.60 -3.66
CA PRO A 365 -17.18 5.33 -2.95
C PRO A 365 -15.85 4.57 -2.92
N SER A 366 -15.67 3.74 -1.90
CA SER A 366 -14.57 2.78 -1.90
C SER A 366 -14.78 1.74 -3.02
N LYS A 367 -13.69 1.13 -3.50
CA LYS A 367 -13.73 0.05 -4.50
C LYS A 367 -14.71 -1.05 -4.07
N GLN A 368 -14.60 -1.49 -2.82
CA GLN A 368 -15.41 -2.56 -2.28
C GLN A 368 -16.88 -2.18 -2.12
N THR A 369 -17.18 -0.96 -1.64
CA THR A 369 -18.56 -0.46 -1.58
C THR A 369 -19.23 -0.47 -2.96
N PHE A 370 -18.46 -0.17 -4.01
CA PHE A 370 -18.97 -0.19 -5.38
C PHE A 370 -19.17 -1.62 -5.89
N GLN A 371 -18.25 -2.55 -5.60
CA GLN A 371 -18.39 -3.97 -5.92
C GLN A 371 -19.62 -4.58 -5.25
N THR A 372 -19.77 -4.39 -3.94
CA THR A 372 -20.93 -4.88 -3.18
C THR A 372 -22.25 -4.35 -3.73
N ALA A 373 -22.29 -3.12 -4.24
CA ALA A 373 -23.50 -2.57 -4.86
C ALA A 373 -23.86 -3.27 -6.18
N LEU A 374 -22.87 -3.68 -6.97
CA LEU A 374 -23.08 -4.49 -8.18
C LEU A 374 -23.48 -5.93 -7.83
N GLU A 375 -22.83 -6.53 -6.83
CA GLU A 375 -23.16 -7.88 -6.34
C GLU A 375 -24.57 -7.96 -5.77
N THR A 376 -25.01 -6.93 -5.04
CA THR A 376 -26.40 -6.82 -4.53
C THR A 376 -27.42 -6.79 -5.67
N LEU A 377 -27.03 -6.29 -6.84
CA LEU A 377 -27.85 -6.30 -8.06
C LEU A 377 -27.76 -7.64 -8.83
N GLY A 378 -27.01 -8.61 -8.34
CA GLY A 378 -26.84 -9.93 -8.95
C GLY A 378 -25.75 -9.99 -10.02
N TYR A 379 -24.87 -8.98 -10.11
CA TYR A 379 -23.75 -8.97 -11.05
C TYR A 379 -22.48 -9.50 -10.41
N ALA A 380 -21.76 -10.36 -11.13
CA ALA A 380 -20.45 -10.85 -10.71
C ALA A 380 -19.44 -9.69 -10.72
N THR A 381 -18.56 -9.65 -9.72
CA THR A 381 -17.43 -8.72 -9.73
C THR A 381 -16.15 -9.42 -9.34
N THR A 382 -15.03 -8.97 -9.91
CA THR A 382 -13.69 -9.41 -9.50
C THR A 382 -12.70 -8.25 -9.59
N THR A 383 -11.57 -8.40 -8.92
CA THR A 383 -10.44 -7.49 -9.03
C THR A 383 -9.63 -7.76 -10.31
N THR A 384 -8.62 -6.94 -10.59
CA THR A 384 -7.70 -7.24 -11.69
C THR A 384 -6.27 -6.90 -11.32
N HIS A 385 -5.32 -7.74 -11.73
CA HIS A 385 -3.89 -7.50 -11.54
C HIS A 385 -3.36 -6.31 -12.38
N LEU A 386 -4.12 -5.84 -13.38
CA LEU A 386 -3.70 -4.79 -14.31
C LEU A 386 -3.92 -3.36 -13.78
N ASP A 387 -4.88 -3.17 -12.87
CA ASP A 387 -5.19 -1.90 -12.19
C ASP A 387 -5.69 -2.20 -10.76
N PRO A 388 -4.97 -1.74 -9.70
CA PRO A 388 -5.40 -1.92 -8.31
C PRO A 388 -6.83 -1.41 -8.03
N MET A 389 -7.25 -0.34 -8.71
CA MET A 389 -8.59 0.25 -8.62
C MET A 389 -9.54 -0.21 -9.73
N GLY A 390 -9.13 -1.22 -10.51
CA GLY A 390 -9.92 -1.88 -11.53
C GLY A 390 -10.92 -2.89 -10.95
N ILE A 391 -12.13 -2.88 -11.52
CA ILE A 391 -13.21 -3.82 -11.22
C ILE A 391 -13.65 -4.43 -12.55
N LYS A 392 -13.63 -5.75 -12.64
CA LYS A 392 -14.24 -6.52 -13.71
C LYS A 392 -15.65 -6.93 -13.29
N THR A 393 -16.60 -6.89 -14.21
CA THR A 393 -17.99 -7.25 -13.93
C THR A 393 -18.72 -7.62 -15.21
N ASN A 394 -19.72 -8.51 -15.10
CA ASN A 394 -20.66 -8.82 -16.17
C ASN A 394 -21.79 -7.78 -16.29
N ALA A 395 -21.82 -6.77 -15.39
CA ALA A 395 -22.74 -5.65 -15.49
C ALA A 395 -22.41 -4.80 -16.72
N ASN A 396 -23.42 -4.53 -17.56
CA ASN A 396 -23.25 -3.57 -18.63
C ASN A 396 -22.99 -2.16 -18.08
N MET A 397 -22.36 -1.30 -18.88
CA MET A 397 -21.99 0.04 -18.41
C MET A 397 -23.19 0.92 -18.02
N MET A 398 -24.39 0.61 -18.51
CA MET A 398 -25.62 1.30 -18.13
C MET A 398 -25.98 1.02 -16.66
N VAL A 399 -25.86 -0.23 -16.22
CA VAL A 399 -26.00 -0.59 -14.79
C VAL A 399 -24.91 0.08 -13.96
N VAL A 400 -23.65 0.05 -14.39
CA VAL A 400 -22.54 0.70 -13.68
C VAL A 400 -22.82 2.18 -13.44
N TYR A 401 -23.29 2.90 -14.46
CA TYR A 401 -23.63 4.30 -14.32
C TYR A 401 -24.87 4.54 -13.45
N SER A 402 -25.82 3.60 -13.40
CA SER A 402 -26.97 3.70 -12.49
C SER A 402 -26.54 3.64 -11.01
N VAL A 403 -25.53 2.83 -10.69
CA VAL A 403 -24.89 2.76 -9.37
C VAL A 403 -24.19 4.09 -9.04
N VAL A 404 -23.49 4.69 -10.02
CA VAL A 404 -22.86 6.01 -9.87
C VAL A 404 -23.90 7.11 -9.60
N VAL A 405 -24.98 7.15 -10.36
CA VAL A 405 -26.07 8.14 -10.18
C VAL A 405 -26.71 7.99 -8.80
N THR A 406 -26.97 6.75 -8.38
CA THR A 406 -27.52 6.48 -7.05
C THR A 406 -26.57 6.96 -5.94
N TRP A 407 -25.25 6.76 -6.10
CA TRP A 407 -24.25 7.29 -5.16
C TRP A 407 -24.26 8.83 -5.11
N LEU A 408 -24.34 9.49 -6.27
CA LEU A 408 -24.42 10.95 -6.37
C LEU A 408 -25.64 11.51 -5.63
N HIS A 409 -26.81 10.91 -5.83
CA HIS A 409 -28.03 11.31 -5.12
C HIS A 409 -27.92 11.14 -3.60
N ALA A 410 -27.39 10.00 -3.15
CA ALA A 410 -27.18 9.73 -1.72
C ALA A 410 -26.23 10.74 -1.04
N HIS A 411 -25.38 11.42 -1.82
CA HIS A 411 -24.42 12.40 -1.33
C HIS A 411 -24.81 13.87 -1.60
N GLY A 412 -26.09 14.11 -1.93
CA GLY A 412 -26.65 15.46 -2.08
C GLY A 412 -26.36 16.12 -3.42
N CYS A 413 -25.91 15.36 -4.43
CA CYS A 413 -25.71 15.85 -5.80
C CYS A 413 -27.00 15.66 -6.62
N ALA A 414 -28.07 16.38 -6.27
CA ALA A 414 -29.42 16.13 -6.81
C ALA A 414 -29.69 16.64 -8.24
N ASN A 415 -28.85 17.53 -8.79
CA ASN A 415 -29.12 18.26 -10.03
C ASN A 415 -28.42 17.71 -11.29
N THR A 416 -28.11 16.41 -11.34
CA THR A 416 -27.52 15.79 -12.55
C THR A 416 -28.53 14.84 -13.21
N ALA A 417 -29.21 15.28 -14.26
CA ALA A 417 -30.05 14.42 -15.11
C ALA A 417 -29.91 14.81 -16.60
N PRO A 418 -30.24 13.94 -17.57
CA PRO A 418 -30.70 12.54 -17.48
C PRO A 418 -29.56 11.58 -17.94
N ILE A 419 -29.55 10.26 -17.83
CA ILE A 419 -30.44 9.22 -18.36
C ILE A 419 -29.97 7.93 -17.66
N LEU A 420 -30.87 7.19 -17.01
CA LEU A 420 -30.82 5.74 -16.76
C LEU A 420 -32.00 5.39 -15.82
N PRO A 421 -32.74 4.30 -16.07
CA PRO A 421 -33.81 3.87 -15.18
C PRO A 421 -33.22 3.60 -13.79
N LYS A 422 -33.88 4.13 -12.74
CA LYS A 422 -33.49 3.90 -11.35
C LYS A 422 -33.62 2.40 -11.03
N PRO A 423 -32.53 1.68 -10.75
CA PRO A 423 -32.63 0.43 -10.03
C PRO A 423 -32.86 0.75 -8.55
N ASN A 424 -33.60 -0.10 -7.85
CA ASN A 424 -33.74 -0.01 -6.40
C ASN A 424 -32.39 -0.39 -5.74
N VAL A 425 -31.44 0.55 -5.73
CA VAL A 425 -30.14 0.39 -5.07
C VAL A 425 -30.17 1.16 -3.76
N HIS A 426 -30.14 0.44 -2.64
CA HIS A 426 -29.97 1.03 -1.32
C HIS A 426 -28.49 0.96 -0.93
N PHE A 427 -27.76 2.08 -1.04
CA PHE A 427 -26.48 2.21 -0.36
C PHE A 427 -26.74 2.43 1.12
N ALA A 428 -26.43 1.43 1.96
CA ALA A 428 -26.45 1.63 3.40
C ALA A 428 -25.31 2.61 3.77
N PRO A 429 -25.58 3.79 4.36
CA PRO A 429 -24.52 4.59 4.93
C PRO A 429 -23.91 3.82 6.11
N PRO A 430 -22.57 3.86 6.32
CA PRO A 430 -21.98 3.28 7.50
C PRO A 430 -22.62 3.93 8.73
N VAL A 431 -23.09 3.11 9.68
CA VAL A 431 -23.66 3.61 10.94
C VAL A 431 -22.59 4.44 11.63
N LYS A 432 -22.85 5.74 11.76
CA LYS A 432 -21.96 6.63 12.52
C LYS A 432 -22.08 6.27 13.98
N CYS A 433 -20.95 6.25 14.68
CA CYS A 433 -21.00 6.18 16.13
C CYS A 433 -21.62 7.46 16.68
N THR A 434 -22.75 7.31 17.38
CA THR A 434 -23.50 8.38 18.04
C THR A 434 -23.07 8.59 19.49
N VAL A 435 -22.19 7.73 20.02
CA VAL A 435 -21.66 7.85 21.38
C VAL A 435 -20.82 9.13 21.48
N ASP A 436 -21.13 9.96 22.47
CA ASP A 436 -20.33 11.13 22.76
C ASP A 436 -19.07 10.73 23.54
N HIS A 437 -17.92 11.00 22.95
CA HIS A 437 -16.62 10.66 23.51
C HIS A 437 -15.87 11.91 23.97
N THR A 438 -16.59 12.85 24.58
CA THR A 438 -15.97 14.04 25.20
C THR A 438 -15.04 13.61 26.31
N TRP A 439 -13.76 13.95 26.16
CA TRP A 439 -12.81 13.81 27.25
C TRP A 439 -13.13 14.80 28.36
N GLN A 440 -13.31 14.28 29.57
CA GLN A 440 -13.35 15.07 30.80
C GLN A 440 -12.03 14.88 31.53
N ARG A 441 -11.47 15.97 32.05
CA ARG A 441 -10.25 15.89 32.85
C ARG A 441 -10.58 15.12 34.13
N PRO A 442 -9.77 14.14 34.56
CA PRO A 442 -10.03 13.42 35.80
C PRO A 442 -10.09 14.38 36.99
N ASP A 443 -11.11 14.23 37.84
CA ASP A 443 -11.20 14.95 39.10
C ASP A 443 -9.98 14.62 39.97
N ALA A 444 -9.55 15.61 40.76
CA ALA A 444 -8.44 15.46 41.68
C ALA A 444 -8.79 14.46 42.80
N ARG A 445 -8.60 13.16 42.57
CA ARG A 445 -8.39 12.25 43.70
C ARG A 445 -7.11 12.70 44.38
N SER A 446 -7.20 12.96 45.69
CA SER A 446 -6.08 13.35 46.53
C SER A 446 -5.07 12.20 46.60
N THR A 447 -4.21 12.07 45.59
CA THR A 447 -2.93 11.40 45.76
C THR A 447 -2.11 12.34 46.64
N GLY A 448 -2.26 12.20 47.95
CA GLY A 448 -1.37 12.85 48.91
C GLY A 448 0.03 12.31 48.69
N SER A 449 0.80 12.96 47.82
CA SER A 449 2.25 12.83 47.89
C SER A 449 2.65 13.53 49.18
N ASN A 450 2.90 12.76 50.23
CA ASN A 450 3.67 13.20 51.38
C ASN A 450 5.11 13.47 50.90
N ASP A 451 5.29 14.52 50.09
CA ASP A 451 6.62 15.02 49.80
C ASP A 451 7.14 15.56 51.12
N VAL A 452 8.25 15.01 51.61
CA VAL A 452 9.00 15.60 52.71
C VAL A 452 9.53 16.94 52.17
N ILE A 453 8.84 18.04 52.47
CA ILE A 453 9.25 19.37 52.04
C ILE A 453 10.30 19.88 53.04
N GLY A 454 11.46 20.27 52.53
CA GLY A 454 12.51 20.96 53.27
C GLY A 454 12.16 22.43 53.54
N GLN A 455 13.14 23.31 53.43
CA GLN A 455 12.93 24.75 53.62
C GLN A 455 12.16 25.33 52.44
N THR A 456 11.24 26.28 52.72
CA THR A 456 10.50 27.00 51.70
C THR A 456 11.13 28.37 51.43
N PHE A 457 11.43 28.66 50.17
CA PHE A 457 11.94 29.95 49.70
C PHE A 457 10.87 30.66 48.87
N HIS A 458 10.71 31.96 49.08
CA HIS A 458 9.77 32.78 48.34
C HIS A 458 10.53 33.73 47.41
N VAL A 459 10.26 33.62 46.11
CA VAL A 459 10.96 34.40 45.08
C VAL A 459 9.94 35.24 44.32
N SER A 460 10.19 36.55 44.22
CA SER A 460 9.33 37.51 43.50
C SER A 460 9.99 38.12 42.26
N ALA A 461 11.31 37.97 42.09
CA ALA A 461 12.09 38.54 40.99
C ALA A 461 12.96 37.47 40.29
N VAL A 462 13.28 37.68 39.02
CA VAL A 462 14.07 36.74 38.20
C VAL A 462 15.50 36.58 38.70
N ASP A 463 16.16 37.68 39.09
CA ASP A 463 17.57 37.65 39.52
C ASP A 463 17.77 36.81 40.79
N ALA A 464 16.76 36.78 41.66
CA ALA A 464 16.74 35.95 42.86
C ALA A 464 16.51 34.46 42.55
N LEU A 465 15.80 34.12 41.46
CA LEU A 465 15.43 32.74 41.14
C LEU A 465 16.65 31.85 40.91
N THR A 466 17.59 32.30 40.06
CA THR A 466 18.80 31.53 39.74
C THR A 466 19.71 31.39 40.96
N ALA A 467 19.85 32.45 41.76
CA ALA A 467 20.64 32.43 42.98
C ALA A 467 20.03 31.49 44.05
N THR A 468 18.70 31.54 44.24
CA THR A 468 18.00 30.64 45.17
C THR A 468 18.10 29.18 44.76
N LEU A 469 17.98 28.86 43.47
CA LEU A 469 18.14 27.49 42.97
C LEU A 469 19.57 26.96 43.12
N ALA A 470 20.58 27.83 43.06
CA ALA A 470 21.97 27.46 43.33
C ALA A 470 22.24 27.18 44.82
N LEU A 471 21.46 27.78 45.73
CA LEU A 471 21.58 27.63 47.18
C LEU A 471 20.63 26.57 47.78
N ALA A 472 19.63 26.12 47.01
CA ALA A 472 18.62 25.18 47.47
C ALA A 472 19.20 23.79 47.76
N ARG A 473 18.86 23.24 48.93
CA ARG A 473 19.21 21.88 49.34
C ARG A 473 18.20 20.88 48.76
N PRO A 474 18.55 19.59 48.70
CA PRO A 474 17.60 18.55 48.32
C PRO A 474 16.32 18.63 49.15
N HIS A 475 15.17 18.54 48.47
CA HIS A 475 13.81 18.63 49.03
C HIS A 475 13.28 20.03 49.37
N ASP A 476 14.07 21.09 49.18
CA ASP A 476 13.58 22.46 49.37
C ASP A 476 12.48 22.83 48.34
N CYS A 477 11.59 23.74 48.73
CA CYS A 477 10.49 24.23 47.90
C CYS A 477 10.69 25.71 47.58
N VAL A 478 10.69 26.06 46.30
CA VAL A 478 10.80 27.43 45.82
C VAL A 478 9.44 27.87 45.27
N ILE A 479 8.80 28.81 45.97
CA ILE A 479 7.50 29.37 45.62
C ILE A 479 7.68 30.67 44.84
N LEU A 480 7.11 30.71 43.64
CA LEU A 480 7.14 31.85 42.73
C LEU A 480 5.86 32.68 42.89
N HIS A 481 6.01 33.90 43.42
CA HIS A 481 4.88 34.81 43.62
C HIS A 481 4.57 35.71 42.42
N GLY A 482 5.55 35.90 41.54
CA GLY A 482 5.42 36.72 40.34
C GLY A 482 4.51 36.07 39.30
N HIS A 483 3.80 36.89 38.53
CA HIS A 483 3.00 36.42 37.41
C HIS A 483 3.85 36.05 36.19
N ARG A 484 5.03 36.67 36.02
CA ARG A 484 5.86 36.50 34.84
C ARG A 484 7.34 36.64 35.16
N TYR A 485 8.13 35.62 34.84
CA TYR A 485 9.58 35.58 34.97
C TYR A 485 10.18 35.41 33.58
N VAL A 486 10.94 36.39 33.10
CA VAL A 486 11.59 36.33 31.78
C VAL A 486 13.06 35.98 31.95
N LEU A 487 13.44 34.79 31.51
CA LEU A 487 14.77 34.25 31.68
C LEU A 487 15.72 34.79 30.58
N THR A 488 16.85 35.35 30.98
CA THR A 488 17.91 35.85 30.07
C THR A 488 18.86 34.74 29.60
N SER A 489 18.85 33.59 30.27
CA SER A 489 19.54 32.34 29.93
C SER A 489 18.68 31.13 30.36
N PRO A 490 18.91 29.92 29.80
CA PRO A 490 18.20 28.72 30.21
C PRO A 490 18.28 28.48 31.73
N LEU A 491 17.13 28.23 32.37
CA LEU A 491 17.06 27.93 33.78
C LEU A 491 17.58 26.51 34.02
N LEU A 492 18.77 26.41 34.60
CA LEU A 492 19.37 25.14 34.99
C LEU A 492 18.91 24.80 36.41
N ILE A 493 18.30 23.63 36.59
CA ILE A 493 17.94 23.09 37.91
C ILE A 493 18.98 22.02 38.27
N PRO A 494 19.88 22.29 39.24
CA PRO A 494 21.03 21.42 39.52
C PRO A 494 20.78 20.37 40.61
N SER A 495 19.71 20.49 41.40
CA SER A 495 19.46 19.67 42.60
C SER A 495 17.99 19.28 42.76
N HIS A 496 17.70 18.40 43.72
CA HIS A 496 16.35 17.91 44.00
C HIS A 496 15.49 19.02 44.61
N VAL A 497 14.64 19.69 43.83
CA VAL A 497 13.87 20.87 44.28
C VAL A 497 12.43 20.81 43.75
N THR A 498 11.49 21.31 44.55
CA THR A 498 10.13 21.60 44.10
C THR A 498 10.02 23.07 43.71
N LEU A 499 9.66 23.36 42.46
CA LEU A 499 9.36 24.71 41.99
C LEU A 499 7.85 24.86 41.82
N GLN A 500 7.25 25.75 42.61
CA GLN A 500 5.80 25.90 42.67
C GLN A 500 5.37 27.32 42.28
N GLY A 501 4.46 27.42 41.32
CA GLY A 501 3.77 28.66 40.96
C GLY A 501 2.39 28.81 41.61
N ARG A 502 1.67 29.86 41.21
CA ARG A 502 0.29 30.12 41.63
C ARG A 502 -0.73 29.53 40.65
N MET A 503 -1.86 29.07 41.18
CA MET A 503 -3.03 28.64 40.41
C MET A 503 -4.14 29.70 40.49
N SER A 504 -4.90 29.87 39.42
CA SER A 504 -6.07 30.73 39.43
C SER A 504 -7.20 30.14 40.26
N SER A 505 -7.86 30.95 41.09
CA SER A 505 -9.02 30.51 41.88
C SER A 505 -10.17 30.10 40.96
N GLY A 506 -10.44 28.79 40.87
CA GLY A 506 -11.58 28.21 40.15
C GLY A 506 -11.29 27.58 38.78
N ASP A 507 -10.06 27.60 38.28
CA ASP A 507 -9.67 26.89 37.05
C ASP A 507 -8.36 26.10 37.26
N ASP A 508 -8.49 24.79 37.48
CA ASP A 508 -7.38 23.84 37.67
C ASP A 508 -6.52 23.63 36.40
N SER A 509 -6.83 24.32 35.29
CA SER A 509 -6.14 24.21 34.01
C SER A 509 -5.21 25.37 33.67
N ARG A 510 -5.20 26.45 34.46
CA ARG A 510 -4.47 27.68 34.16
C ARG A 510 -3.57 28.13 35.31
N PRO A 511 -2.28 27.81 35.27
CA PRO A 511 -1.31 28.41 36.18
C PRO A 511 -1.16 29.91 35.91
N GLU A 512 -1.11 30.72 36.97
CA GLU A 512 -0.95 32.19 36.90
C GLU A 512 0.51 32.60 36.72
N THR A 513 1.44 31.77 37.19
CA THR A 513 2.88 32.03 37.13
C THR A 513 3.45 31.53 35.81
N THR A 514 3.98 32.44 35.00
CA THR A 514 4.61 32.14 33.70
C THR A 514 6.13 32.25 33.76
N LEU A 515 6.83 31.17 33.44
CA LEU A 515 8.27 31.14 33.17
C LEU A 515 8.50 31.27 31.65
N VAL A 516 9.05 32.40 31.20
CA VAL A 516 9.34 32.66 29.79
C VAL A 516 10.80 32.35 29.52
N GLY A 517 11.06 31.20 28.90
CA GLY A 517 12.42 30.74 28.60
C GLY A 517 12.50 29.22 28.48
N GLN A 518 13.71 28.70 28.55
CA GLN A 518 13.99 27.26 28.56
C GLN A 518 14.26 26.79 30.00
N VAL A 519 13.71 25.63 30.38
CA VAL A 519 13.98 24.95 31.65
C VAL A 519 14.76 23.67 31.34
N VAL A 520 15.91 23.50 31.99
CA VAL A 520 16.79 22.34 31.79
C VAL A 520 17.07 21.71 33.14
N VAL A 521 16.72 20.44 33.28
CA VAL A 521 17.03 19.65 34.47
C VAL A 521 18.33 18.89 34.21
N ARG A 522 19.35 19.15 35.03
CA ARG A 522 20.69 18.53 34.94
C ARG A 522 21.00 17.83 36.28
N ALA A 523 21.83 16.79 36.21
CA ALA A 523 22.21 15.90 37.32
C ALA A 523 21.08 14.98 37.83
N ALA A 524 21.45 13.87 38.47
CA ALA A 524 20.54 12.85 38.99
C ALA A 524 19.65 13.39 40.12
N SER A 525 18.62 14.13 39.75
CA SER A 525 17.79 14.95 40.64
C SER A 525 16.31 14.58 40.51
N HIS A 526 15.59 14.65 41.63
CA HIS A 526 14.13 14.59 41.71
C HIS A 526 13.60 16.02 41.67
N VAL A 527 13.04 16.44 40.54
CA VAL A 527 12.55 17.80 40.35
C VAL A 527 11.05 17.78 40.16
N THR A 528 10.33 18.56 40.97
CA THR A 528 8.88 18.68 40.87
C THR A 528 8.52 20.10 40.44
N LEU A 529 7.93 20.24 39.26
CA LEU A 529 7.34 21.48 38.76
C LEU A 529 5.83 21.44 39.00
N ARG A 530 5.31 22.38 39.80
CA ARG A 530 3.87 22.46 40.12
C ARG A 530 3.30 23.82 39.76
N HIS A 531 2.12 23.84 39.13
CA HIS A 531 1.36 25.07 38.91
C HIS A 531 2.14 26.14 38.13
N LEU A 532 2.89 25.73 37.11
CA LEU A 532 3.71 26.63 36.30
C LEU A 532 3.28 26.63 34.84
N HIS A 533 3.30 27.80 34.22
CA HIS A 533 3.25 27.95 32.77
C HIS A 533 4.66 28.15 32.21
N VAL A 534 5.25 27.11 31.61
CA VAL A 534 6.51 27.25 30.87
C VAL A 534 6.19 27.68 29.44
N GLN A 535 6.56 28.92 29.09
CA GLN A 535 6.36 29.50 27.77
C GLN A 535 7.70 29.70 27.06
N TYR A 536 7.92 28.98 25.97
CA TYR A 536 9.13 29.16 25.16
C TYR A 536 9.02 30.40 24.27
N PRO A 537 10.00 31.33 24.30
CA PRO A 537 9.97 32.56 23.50
C PRO A 537 10.30 32.30 22.02
N ALA A 538 9.94 33.24 21.15
CA ALA A 538 10.21 33.13 19.71
C ALA A 538 11.69 33.34 19.35
N ALA A 539 12.41 34.16 20.12
CA ALA A 539 13.82 34.48 19.94
C ALA A 539 14.54 34.40 21.30
N PRO A 540 14.96 33.21 21.76
CA PRO A 540 15.76 33.07 22.96
C PRO A 540 17.18 33.62 22.72
N SER A 541 17.76 34.26 23.75
CA SER A 541 19.15 34.74 23.75
C SER A 541 20.15 33.59 23.75
N HIS A 542 19.94 32.61 24.64
CA HIS A 542 20.77 31.43 24.81
C HIS A 542 19.90 30.17 24.85
N ILE A 543 20.45 29.05 24.42
CA ILE A 543 19.77 27.76 24.33
C ILE A 543 20.68 26.62 24.80
N VAL A 544 20.06 25.56 25.32
CA VAL A 544 20.69 24.25 25.50
C VAL A 544 20.01 23.26 24.56
N THR A 545 20.78 22.61 23.72
CA THR A 545 20.30 21.54 22.82
C THR A 545 20.55 20.16 23.46
N PRO A 546 19.87 19.09 23.00
CA PRO A 546 20.12 17.71 23.44
C PRO A 546 21.59 17.28 23.39
N THR A 547 22.38 17.84 22.47
CA THR A 547 23.78 17.47 22.21
C THR A 547 24.80 18.36 22.92
N THR A 548 24.36 19.47 23.54
CA THR A 548 25.26 20.46 24.16
C THR A 548 25.07 20.45 25.66
N THR A 549 26.18 20.45 26.39
CA THR A 549 26.16 20.54 27.85
C THR A 549 25.83 21.95 28.34
N ASP A 550 26.36 22.99 27.70
CA ASP A 550 26.26 24.36 28.21
C ASP A 550 25.42 25.27 27.31
N ALA A 551 24.91 26.35 27.91
CA ALA A 551 24.10 27.34 27.22
C ALA A 551 24.93 28.06 26.15
N GLN A 552 24.46 28.05 24.92
CA GLN A 552 25.12 28.68 23.78
C GLN A 552 24.23 29.78 23.17
N PRO A 553 24.82 30.84 22.59
CA PRO A 553 24.05 31.86 21.88
C PRO A 553 23.36 31.27 20.64
N LEU A 554 22.18 31.79 20.31
CA LEU A 554 21.40 31.34 19.16
C LEU A 554 22.14 31.60 17.83
N SER A 555 22.65 30.56 17.18
CA SER A 555 23.32 30.67 15.87
C SER A 555 22.33 30.84 14.69
N LYS A 556 22.79 31.33 13.53
CA LYS A 556 21.98 31.67 12.33
C LYS A 556 21.26 30.49 11.63
N ARG A 557 21.25 29.27 12.19
CA ARG A 557 20.53 28.10 11.66
C ARG A 557 19.49 27.62 12.68
N PRO A 558 18.37 27.00 12.27
CA PRO A 558 17.33 26.61 13.23
C PRO A 558 17.87 25.55 14.20
N ALA A 559 18.19 25.97 15.41
CA ALA A 559 18.55 25.07 16.49
C ALA A 559 17.29 24.35 16.98
N ARG A 560 17.36 23.02 17.07
CA ARG A 560 16.26 22.15 17.50
C ARG A 560 16.28 22.06 19.03
N VAL A 561 15.40 22.81 19.70
CA VAL A 561 15.40 22.98 21.17
C VAL A 561 14.14 22.38 21.82
N HIS A 562 14.26 21.98 23.08
CA HIS A 562 13.15 21.57 23.94
C HIS A 562 12.91 22.62 25.05
N PRO A 563 11.71 23.21 25.19
CA PRO A 563 11.37 24.12 26.27
C PRO A 563 11.60 23.54 27.66
N VAL A 564 11.25 22.26 27.85
CA VAL A 564 11.62 21.47 29.03
C VAL A 564 12.52 20.35 28.55
N LEU A 565 13.79 20.40 28.93
CA LEU A 565 14.81 19.43 28.52
C LEU A 565 15.34 18.66 29.73
N ILE A 566 15.40 17.34 29.60
CA ILE A 566 15.95 16.43 30.62
C ILE A 566 17.15 15.68 30.01
N THR A 567 18.34 15.95 30.53
CA THR A 567 19.62 15.50 29.92
C THR A 567 20.44 14.52 30.76
N SER A 568 19.94 14.06 31.91
CA SER A 568 20.65 13.17 32.85
C SER A 568 19.68 12.18 33.50
N SER A 569 20.17 11.21 34.30
CA SER A 569 19.43 10.28 35.17
C SER A 569 18.49 10.94 36.21
N SER A 570 17.60 11.81 35.77
CA SER A 570 16.73 12.65 36.59
C SER A 570 15.30 12.10 36.57
N HIS A 571 14.61 12.25 37.69
CA HIS A 571 13.20 11.94 37.84
C HIS A 571 12.43 13.25 37.93
N VAL A 572 11.71 13.61 36.87
CA VAL A 572 11.02 14.90 36.78
C VAL A 572 9.51 14.72 36.84
N GLN A 573 8.85 15.50 37.69
CA GLN A 573 7.40 15.49 37.81
C GLN A 573 6.83 16.85 37.42
N LEU A 574 5.92 16.89 36.46
CA LEU A 574 5.12 18.06 36.12
C LEU A 574 3.69 17.81 36.57
N ASP A 575 3.23 18.52 37.60
CA ASP A 575 1.85 18.43 38.09
C ASP A 575 1.10 19.73 37.86
N ARG A 576 -0.04 19.66 37.16
CA ARG A 576 -0.86 20.82 36.79
C ARG A 576 -0.05 21.95 36.13
N CYS A 577 0.92 21.57 35.30
CA CYS A 577 1.75 22.52 34.55
C CYS A 577 1.17 22.76 33.15
N ARG A 578 1.47 23.92 32.59
CA ARG A 578 1.22 24.23 31.19
C ARG A 578 2.55 24.43 30.47
N VAL A 579 2.77 23.75 29.36
CA VAL A 579 3.94 23.96 28.50
C VAL A 579 3.47 24.44 27.14
N SER A 580 3.99 25.58 26.68
CA SER A 580 3.59 26.12 25.38
C SER A 580 4.71 26.89 24.68
N CYS A 581 4.58 27.05 23.37
CA CYS A 581 5.55 27.78 22.56
C CYS A 581 4.94 29.04 21.92
N ALA A 582 5.73 30.11 21.81
CA ALA A 582 5.35 31.31 21.09
C ALA A 582 5.20 31.07 19.57
N ARG A 583 4.49 31.96 18.87
CA ARG A 583 4.42 31.94 17.39
C ARG A 583 5.82 31.93 16.79
N ARG A 584 6.05 31.06 15.80
CA ARG A 584 7.32 30.92 15.06
C ARG A 584 8.51 30.40 15.89
N ALA A 585 8.30 29.93 17.12
CA ALA A 585 9.35 29.22 17.85
C ALA A 585 9.72 27.92 17.14
N ALA A 586 11.02 27.70 16.90
CA ALA A 586 11.54 26.47 16.32
C ALA A 586 11.89 25.48 17.45
N VAL A 587 10.95 24.58 17.78
CA VAL A 587 11.12 23.58 18.84
C VAL A 587 11.04 22.16 18.27
N LEU A 588 11.85 21.24 18.81
CA LEU A 588 11.79 19.82 18.44
C LEU A 588 10.62 19.13 19.13
N ALA A 589 10.49 19.31 20.44
CA ALA A 589 9.30 18.97 21.19
C ALA A 589 9.11 19.90 22.39
N CYS A 590 7.91 20.01 22.95
CA CYS A 590 7.66 20.83 24.13
C CYS A 590 8.36 20.28 25.38
N VAL A 591 8.43 18.96 25.49
CA VAL A 591 9.15 18.23 26.54
C VAL A 591 10.03 17.18 25.87
N GLY A 592 11.33 17.18 26.15
CA GLY A 592 12.28 16.23 25.57
C GLY A 592 13.08 15.50 26.63
N ILE A 593 13.13 14.17 26.50
CA ILE A 593 13.92 13.28 27.35
C ILE A 593 14.99 12.64 26.47
N VAL A 594 16.27 12.79 26.84
CA VAL A 594 17.39 12.45 25.95
C VAL A 594 18.26 11.33 26.51
N ASP A 595 18.17 11.03 27.81
CA ASP A 595 18.98 10.04 28.52
C ASP A 595 18.15 8.82 28.94
N GLY A 596 18.68 7.61 28.76
CA GLY A 596 17.97 6.34 28.98
C GLY A 596 17.62 6.02 30.42
N SER A 597 18.35 6.60 31.38
CA SER A 597 18.07 6.48 32.82
C SER A 597 17.08 7.54 33.32
N ALA A 598 16.70 8.50 32.48
CA ALA A 598 15.78 9.56 32.87
C ALA A 598 14.33 9.08 32.86
N SER A 599 13.53 9.64 33.77
CA SER A 599 12.08 9.45 33.74
C SER A 599 11.32 10.74 33.99
N ILE A 600 10.15 10.84 33.37
CA ILE A 600 9.24 11.96 33.59
C ILE A 600 7.83 11.48 33.92
N THR A 601 7.18 12.15 34.86
CA THR A 601 5.75 11.97 35.15
C THR A 601 5.00 13.27 34.86
N LEU A 602 4.11 13.24 33.86
CA LEU A 602 3.25 14.34 33.46
C LEU A 602 1.85 14.12 34.01
N MET A 603 1.46 14.87 35.04
CA MET A 603 0.17 14.74 35.70
C MET A 603 -0.68 15.98 35.49
N ARG A 604 -1.93 15.77 35.04
CA ARG A 604 -2.97 16.81 34.95
C ARG A 604 -2.52 18.06 34.21
N SER A 605 -1.56 17.91 33.31
CA SER A 605 -0.86 19.02 32.67
C SER A 605 -1.45 19.32 31.29
N THR A 606 -1.06 20.45 30.70
CA THR A 606 -1.46 20.81 29.33
C THR A 606 -0.22 21.15 28.51
N ILE A 607 0.02 20.38 27.46
CA ILE A 607 1.13 20.60 26.52
C ILE A 607 0.54 21.07 25.21
N HIS A 608 1.04 22.21 24.70
CA HIS A 608 0.44 22.87 23.57
C HIS A 608 1.48 23.58 22.69
N ALA A 609 1.79 23.01 21.52
CA ALA A 609 2.97 23.41 20.75
C ALA A 609 2.79 24.65 19.83
N GLY A 610 1.58 25.19 19.63
CA GLY A 610 1.44 26.49 18.97
C GLY A 610 0.01 27.00 18.75
N PRO A 611 -0.19 28.19 18.16
CA PRO A 611 -1.45 28.93 18.23
C PRO A 611 -2.53 28.39 17.30
N GLN A 612 -3.78 28.68 17.67
CA GLN A 612 -5.04 28.19 17.09
C GLN A 612 -5.31 28.47 15.59
N ALA A 613 -4.35 28.95 14.79
CA ALA A 613 -4.56 29.16 13.37
C ALA A 613 -3.25 29.19 12.57
N GLY A 614 -3.11 28.22 11.66
CA GLY A 614 -2.28 28.33 10.45
C GLY A 614 -0.76 28.47 10.66
N VAL A 615 -0.04 27.38 10.38
CA VAL A 615 1.43 27.27 10.32
C VAL A 615 2.13 27.13 11.68
N CYS A 616 2.18 25.90 12.20
CA CYS A 616 3.08 25.51 13.28
C CYS A 616 4.40 24.97 12.69
N VAL A 617 5.53 25.48 13.19
CA VAL A 617 6.90 24.94 12.98
C VAL A 617 7.34 24.09 14.19
N ALA A 618 6.45 23.87 15.16
CA ALA A 618 6.73 23.06 16.35
C ALA A 618 6.69 21.56 16.02
N GLY A 619 7.66 20.79 16.51
CA GLY A 619 7.68 19.33 16.35
C GLY A 619 6.67 18.61 17.24
N CYS A 620 7.11 17.74 18.14
CA CYS A 620 6.25 16.86 18.94
C CYS A 620 5.79 17.51 20.26
N GLY A 621 4.77 16.97 20.92
CA GLY A 621 4.41 17.42 22.28
C GLY A 621 5.43 16.92 23.31
N VAL A 622 5.58 15.61 23.39
CA VAL A 622 6.56 14.92 24.23
C VAL A 622 7.43 14.03 23.36
N ASP A 623 8.75 14.14 23.51
CA ASP A 623 9.75 13.32 22.85
C ASP A 623 10.45 12.42 23.87
N VAL A 624 10.29 11.10 23.70
CA VAL A 624 10.81 10.06 24.59
C VAL A 624 11.78 9.19 23.79
N GLN A 625 13.07 9.26 24.11
CA GLN A 625 14.12 8.56 23.37
C GLN A 625 15.18 7.90 24.26
N SER A 626 16.10 7.16 23.63
CA SER A 626 17.29 6.57 24.25
C SER A 626 17.04 5.59 25.41
N GLY A 627 15.87 4.92 25.46
CA GLY A 627 15.54 4.02 26.58
C GLY A 627 14.82 4.67 27.77
N SER A 628 14.55 5.98 27.71
CA SER A 628 13.88 6.72 28.78
C SER A 628 12.44 6.26 29.04
N SER A 629 11.94 6.52 30.25
CA SER A 629 10.56 6.19 30.64
C SER A 629 9.70 7.43 30.89
N CYS A 630 8.45 7.41 30.42
CA CYS A 630 7.53 8.52 30.56
C CYS A 630 6.16 8.04 31.05
N HIS A 631 5.63 8.63 32.11
CA HIS A 631 4.29 8.35 32.60
C HIS A 631 3.41 9.59 32.45
N VAL A 632 2.29 9.47 31.75
CA VAL A 632 1.42 10.59 31.42
C VAL A 632 0.01 10.28 31.91
N VAL A 633 -0.51 11.06 32.87
CA VAL A 633 -1.80 10.83 33.51
C VAL A 633 -2.65 12.09 33.48
N GLY A 634 -3.89 11.99 32.98
CA GLY A 634 -4.85 13.11 32.99
C GLY A 634 -4.39 14.34 32.22
N THR A 635 -3.41 14.20 31.33
CA THR A 635 -2.75 15.30 30.62
C THR A 635 -3.36 15.49 29.23
N ARG A 636 -3.47 16.75 28.81
CA ARG A 636 -3.92 17.10 27.45
C ARG A 636 -2.72 17.53 26.61
N VAL A 637 -2.48 16.85 25.49
CA VAL A 637 -1.44 17.21 24.52
C VAL A 637 -2.12 17.59 23.21
N ALA A 638 -2.05 18.86 22.86
CA ALA A 638 -2.83 19.38 21.76
C ALA A 638 -2.04 20.33 20.84
N ASP A 639 -2.54 20.44 19.60
CA ASP A 639 -2.08 21.43 18.62
C ASP A 639 -0.56 21.35 18.34
N CYS A 640 0.00 20.13 18.38
CA CYS A 640 1.39 19.85 18.01
C CYS A 640 1.56 19.82 16.48
N GLY A 641 2.70 20.28 15.94
CA GLY A 641 2.92 20.24 14.49
C GLY A 641 3.26 18.85 13.94
N LYS A 642 3.82 17.97 14.78
CA LYS A 642 3.99 16.53 14.53
C LYS A 642 3.10 15.71 15.47
N SER A 643 3.66 14.68 16.12
CA SER A 643 2.92 13.76 16.99
C SER A 643 2.75 14.34 18.40
N GLY A 644 1.66 13.98 19.08
CA GLY A 644 1.44 14.39 20.47
C GLY A 644 2.51 13.80 21.37
N LEU A 645 2.62 12.48 21.38
CA LEU A 645 3.77 11.75 21.93
C LEU A 645 4.54 11.06 20.82
N PHE A 646 5.86 11.20 20.85
CA PHE A 646 6.78 10.51 19.95
C PHE A 646 7.73 9.67 20.80
N VAL A 647 7.65 8.36 20.64
CA VAL A 647 8.44 7.37 21.39
C VAL A 647 9.34 6.65 20.41
N HIS A 648 10.65 6.78 20.59
CA HIS A 648 11.62 6.14 19.70
C HIS A 648 12.88 5.68 20.44
N SER A 649 13.77 5.00 19.73
CA SER A 649 15.08 4.56 20.24
C SER A 649 14.97 3.86 21.62
N PHE A 650 14.15 2.80 21.69
CA PHE A 650 13.89 2.00 22.91
C PHE A 650 13.16 2.72 24.07
N GLY A 651 12.62 3.92 23.86
CA GLY A 651 11.83 4.62 24.89
C GLY A 651 10.56 3.87 25.29
N SER A 652 10.08 4.09 26.52
CA SER A 652 8.87 3.48 27.07
C SER A 652 7.90 4.52 27.61
N VAL A 653 6.61 4.40 27.28
CA VAL A 653 5.57 5.31 27.80
C VAL A 653 4.37 4.58 28.37
N ARG A 654 3.86 5.10 29.50
CA ARG A 654 2.57 4.74 30.09
C ARG A 654 1.64 5.94 29.99
N VAL A 655 0.47 5.80 29.37
CA VAL A 655 -0.49 6.90 29.16
C VAL A 655 -1.85 6.51 29.71
N GLU A 656 -2.37 7.31 30.64
CA GLU A 656 -3.66 7.06 31.28
C GLU A 656 -4.55 8.29 31.28
N GLN A 657 -5.82 8.12 30.91
CA GLN A 657 -6.83 9.17 31.01
C GLN A 657 -6.44 10.49 30.32
N CYS A 658 -5.62 10.43 29.27
CA CYS A 658 -5.10 11.58 28.56
C CYS A 658 -5.90 11.92 27.30
N HIS A 659 -5.74 13.15 26.82
CA HIS A 659 -6.36 13.60 25.57
C HIS A 659 -5.31 14.10 24.59
N MET A 660 -5.14 13.37 23.48
CA MET A 660 -4.30 13.78 22.36
C MET A 660 -5.21 14.39 21.30
N ASP A 661 -5.07 15.70 21.03
CA ASP A 661 -6.09 16.45 20.30
C ASP A 661 -5.50 17.40 19.24
N ARG A 662 -5.98 17.31 17.99
CA ARG A 662 -5.57 18.21 16.88
C ARG A 662 -4.06 18.23 16.57
N ASN A 663 -3.37 17.11 16.75
CA ASN A 663 -1.95 16.99 16.41
C ASN A 663 -1.73 16.83 14.89
N GLY A 664 -0.63 17.38 14.38
CA GLY A 664 -0.31 17.46 12.96
C GLY A 664 0.12 16.14 12.33
N MET A 665 0.50 15.15 13.15
CA MET A 665 0.77 13.78 12.74
C MET A 665 -0.11 12.80 13.53
N ALA A 666 0.48 11.94 14.38
CA ALA A 666 -0.29 11.00 15.20
C ALA A 666 -0.64 11.58 16.58
N GLY A 667 -1.67 11.05 17.23
CA GLY A 667 -1.87 11.31 18.66
C GLY A 667 -0.69 10.78 19.46
N VAL A 668 -0.35 9.51 19.22
CA VAL A 668 0.82 8.81 19.74
C VAL A 668 1.50 8.08 18.60
N GLU A 669 2.82 8.18 18.54
CA GLU A 669 3.68 7.52 17.55
C GLU A 669 4.78 6.75 18.27
N VAL A 670 4.93 5.48 17.91
CA VAL A 670 5.90 4.55 18.52
C VAL A 670 6.74 3.93 17.42
N THR A 671 8.05 4.17 17.47
CA THR A 671 9.00 3.74 16.46
C THR A 671 10.32 3.25 17.05
N THR A 672 11.20 2.69 16.22
CA THR A 672 12.57 2.28 16.57
C THR A 672 12.61 1.51 17.90
N HIS A 673 11.86 0.41 17.98
CA HIS A 673 11.76 -0.46 19.17
C HIS A 673 11.20 0.19 20.45
N GLY A 674 10.51 1.33 20.34
CA GLY A 674 9.80 1.94 21.46
C GLY A 674 8.61 1.10 21.94
N THR A 675 8.20 1.31 23.19
CA THR A 675 7.05 0.64 23.82
C THR A 675 6.04 1.65 24.36
N ALA A 676 4.74 1.37 24.20
CA ALA A 676 3.69 2.20 24.78
C ALA A 676 2.54 1.38 25.36
N TRP A 677 2.06 1.76 26.54
CA TRP A 677 0.87 1.21 27.17
C TRP A 677 -0.15 2.32 27.41
N LEU A 678 -1.37 2.15 26.89
CA LEU A 678 -2.42 3.16 26.89
C LEU A 678 -3.70 2.61 27.52
N VAL A 679 -4.26 3.31 28.52
CA VAL A 679 -5.57 2.99 29.13
C VAL A 679 -6.46 4.23 29.27
N ARG A 680 -7.74 4.11 28.92
CA ARG A 680 -8.75 5.19 29.08
C ARG A 680 -8.40 6.52 28.40
N ASN A 681 -7.64 6.51 27.30
CA ASN A 681 -7.22 7.72 26.61
C ASN A 681 -8.17 8.11 25.47
N VAL A 682 -8.17 9.39 25.09
CA VAL A 682 -8.87 9.88 23.89
C VAL A 682 -7.83 10.38 22.88
N LEU A 683 -7.76 9.73 21.71
CA LEU A 683 -6.89 10.10 20.59
C LEU A 683 -7.75 10.65 19.45
N SER A 684 -7.78 11.97 19.28
CA SER A 684 -8.79 12.60 18.43
C SER A 684 -8.30 13.74 17.54
N ARG A 685 -8.98 13.90 16.40
CA ARG A 685 -8.81 15.02 15.46
C ARG A 685 -7.37 15.22 14.94
N GLY A 686 -6.56 14.16 14.90
CA GLY A 686 -5.24 14.20 14.29
C GLY A 686 -5.30 14.37 12.76
N LYS A 687 -4.28 15.00 12.17
CA LYS A 687 -4.15 15.11 10.70
C LYS A 687 -3.62 13.82 10.05
N LYS A 688 -3.05 12.90 10.82
CA LYS A 688 -2.81 11.50 10.39
C LYS A 688 -3.64 10.53 11.25
N GLY A 689 -3.06 9.41 11.67
CA GLY A 689 -3.74 8.43 12.50
C GLY A 689 -3.83 8.81 13.97
N GLY A 690 -4.69 8.15 14.73
CA GLY A 690 -4.73 8.34 16.19
C GLY A 690 -3.51 7.74 16.86
N MET A 691 -3.17 6.52 16.45
CA MET A 691 -1.98 5.77 16.85
C MET A 691 -1.18 5.37 15.59
N LEU A 692 0.13 5.54 15.62
CA LEU A 692 1.05 5.09 14.57
C LEU A 692 2.16 4.24 15.18
N VAL A 693 2.33 3.01 14.68
CA VAL A 693 3.36 2.07 15.14
C VAL A 693 4.19 1.66 13.95
N HIS A 694 5.51 1.88 14.00
CA HIS A 694 6.39 1.42 12.93
C HIS A 694 7.81 1.07 13.36
N SER A 695 8.61 0.50 12.45
CA SER A 695 10.04 0.23 12.64
C SER A 695 10.36 -0.49 13.97
N GLY A 696 9.65 -1.59 14.26
CA GLY A 696 9.85 -2.40 15.47
C GLY A 696 9.12 -1.91 16.73
N GLY A 697 8.33 -0.83 16.64
CA GLY A 697 7.55 -0.32 17.78
C GLY A 697 6.49 -1.31 18.30
N ARG A 698 6.23 -1.32 19.61
CA ARG A 698 5.25 -2.21 20.26
C ARG A 698 4.26 -1.42 21.11
N VAL A 699 2.97 -1.67 20.93
CA VAL A 699 1.91 -0.94 21.67
C VAL A 699 0.87 -1.88 22.24
N ASP A 700 0.48 -1.62 23.48
CA ASP A 700 -0.70 -2.22 24.12
C ASP A 700 -1.73 -1.11 24.36
N LEU A 701 -2.79 -1.09 23.55
CA LEU A 701 -3.97 -0.26 23.76
C LEU A 701 -4.95 -1.07 24.58
N ALA A 702 -4.89 -0.91 25.89
CA ALA A 702 -5.74 -1.61 26.84
C ALA A 702 -6.96 -0.76 27.24
N ASP A 703 -8.08 -1.43 27.51
CA ASP A 703 -9.32 -0.95 28.12
C ASP A 703 -9.70 0.52 27.95
N ALA A 704 -10.82 0.71 27.24
CA ALA A 704 -11.57 1.96 27.16
C ALA A 704 -10.79 3.15 26.57
N ASN A 705 -9.78 2.91 25.72
CA ASN A 705 -9.29 3.98 24.85
C ASN A 705 -10.31 4.28 23.75
N VAL A 706 -10.41 5.55 23.40
CA VAL A 706 -11.21 6.05 22.30
C VAL A 706 -10.32 6.68 21.24
N VAL A 707 -10.36 6.13 20.03
CA VAL A 707 -9.63 6.66 18.88
C VAL A 707 -10.64 7.18 17.87
N THR A 708 -10.79 8.51 17.75
CA THR A 708 -11.94 9.08 17.05
C THR A 708 -11.66 10.29 16.18
N ARG A 709 -12.38 10.42 15.05
CA ARG A 709 -12.35 11.60 14.17
C ARG A 709 -10.96 11.97 13.64
N ASN A 710 -10.08 10.98 13.45
CA ASN A 710 -8.75 11.17 12.85
C ASN A 710 -8.84 11.19 11.30
N ALA A 711 -7.90 11.89 10.66
CA ALA A 711 -7.95 12.12 9.22
C ALA A 711 -7.47 10.93 8.37
N LEU A 712 -6.63 10.05 8.94
CA LEU A 712 -6.22 8.77 8.34
C LEU A 712 -6.72 7.60 9.20
N ALA A 713 -6.00 6.47 9.22
CA ALA A 713 -6.41 5.29 9.97
C ALA A 713 -6.50 5.57 11.48
N GLY A 714 -7.45 4.98 12.19
CA GLY A 714 -7.52 5.12 13.65
C GLY A 714 -6.23 4.64 14.30
N VAL A 715 -5.88 3.37 14.05
CA VAL A 715 -4.63 2.73 14.44
C VAL A 715 -3.92 2.25 13.18
N ASP A 716 -2.65 2.60 13.04
CA ASP A 716 -1.83 2.35 11.86
C ASP A 716 -0.56 1.62 12.29
N VAL A 717 -0.39 0.37 11.84
CA VAL A 717 0.73 -0.50 12.22
C VAL A 717 1.47 -0.93 10.95
N ARG A 718 2.74 -0.58 10.85
CA ARG A 718 3.52 -0.84 9.63
C ARG A 718 4.98 -1.16 9.90
N GLY A 719 5.56 -2.05 9.12
CA GLY A 719 7.00 -2.33 9.17
C GLY A 719 7.32 -3.56 10.02
N VAL A 720 8.36 -4.29 9.59
CA VAL A 720 8.85 -5.51 10.23
C VAL A 720 9.05 -5.33 11.73
N GLY A 721 8.48 -6.25 12.51
CA GLY A 721 8.60 -6.29 13.97
C GLY A 721 7.69 -5.32 14.72
N SER A 722 6.85 -4.54 14.03
CA SER A 722 5.88 -3.66 14.66
C SER A 722 4.61 -4.41 15.07
N MET A 723 4.20 -4.21 16.32
CA MET A 723 3.09 -4.96 16.92
C MET A 723 2.15 -4.06 17.71
N ALA A 724 0.84 -4.21 17.54
CA ALA A 724 -0.15 -3.57 18.41
C ALA A 724 -1.18 -4.56 18.92
N VAL A 725 -1.43 -4.55 20.22
CA VAL A 725 -2.53 -5.32 20.82
C VAL A 725 -3.60 -4.37 21.33
N LEU A 726 -4.82 -4.57 20.86
CA LEU A 726 -5.99 -3.73 21.18
C LEU A 726 -6.98 -4.57 21.98
N ARG A 727 -7.33 -4.13 23.19
CA ARG A 727 -8.30 -4.79 24.07
C ARG A 727 -9.37 -3.81 24.54
N ARG A 728 -10.65 -4.12 24.29
CA ARG A 728 -11.81 -3.35 24.79
C ARG A 728 -11.76 -1.84 24.49
N ASN A 729 -11.33 -1.47 23.28
CA ASN A 729 -11.27 -0.08 22.82
C ASN A 729 -12.42 0.28 21.88
N HIS A 730 -12.64 1.59 21.72
CA HIS A 730 -13.60 2.16 20.78
C HIS A 730 -12.85 2.97 19.71
N VAL A 731 -12.77 2.47 18.49
CA VAL A 731 -12.17 3.19 17.35
C VAL A 731 -13.30 3.59 16.41
N CYS A 732 -13.57 4.89 16.27
CA CYS A 732 -14.77 5.32 15.57
C CYS A 732 -14.66 6.61 14.75
N ASN A 733 -15.60 6.78 13.81
CA ASN A 733 -15.80 8.04 13.08
C ASN A 733 -14.53 8.55 12.36
N GLY A 734 -13.64 7.66 11.94
CA GLY A 734 -12.41 7.97 11.20
C GLY A 734 -12.67 8.27 9.73
N ARG A 735 -11.81 9.09 9.10
CA ARG A 735 -11.92 9.40 7.66
C ARG A 735 -11.32 8.32 6.75
N ALA A 736 -10.56 7.37 7.29
CA ALA A 736 -10.04 6.20 6.58
C ALA A 736 -10.49 4.91 7.30
N SER A 737 -9.60 3.92 7.46
CA SER A 737 -9.88 2.65 8.11
C SER A 737 -9.76 2.74 9.65
N GLY A 738 -10.46 1.90 10.39
CA GLY A 738 -10.34 1.86 11.85
C GLY A 738 -8.94 1.41 12.27
N VAL A 739 -8.55 0.22 11.82
CA VAL A 739 -7.23 -0.36 11.97
C VAL A 739 -6.65 -0.64 10.59
N PHE A 740 -5.40 -0.23 10.36
CA PHE A 740 -4.67 -0.46 9.12
C PHE A 740 -3.33 -1.13 9.42
N VAL A 741 -3.03 -2.22 8.71
CA VAL A 741 -1.81 -3.02 8.88
C VAL A 741 -1.10 -3.16 7.53
N SER A 742 0.20 -2.86 7.47
CA SER A 742 1.01 -3.03 6.25
C SER A 742 2.44 -3.45 6.57
N ASP A 743 3.20 -3.82 5.53
CA ASP A 743 4.66 -4.00 5.59
C ASP A 743 5.13 -4.91 6.76
N ASP A 744 4.56 -6.12 6.91
CA ASP A 744 4.86 -7.07 8.01
C ASP A 744 4.50 -6.59 9.43
N GLY A 745 3.60 -5.60 9.55
CA GLY A 745 3.00 -5.23 10.82
C GLY A 745 2.07 -6.34 11.36
N HIS A 746 1.97 -6.46 12.69
CA HIS A 746 1.10 -7.42 13.35
C HIS A 746 0.12 -6.75 14.32
N VAL A 747 -1.16 -7.15 14.29
CA VAL A 747 -2.18 -6.64 15.22
C VAL A 747 -3.01 -7.75 15.83
N GLU A 748 -3.24 -7.68 17.14
CA GLU A 748 -4.21 -8.52 17.86
C GLU A 748 -5.40 -7.69 18.37
N LEU A 749 -6.62 -8.16 18.12
CA LEU A 749 -7.86 -7.47 18.47
C LEU A 749 -8.73 -8.33 19.39
N HIS A 750 -8.93 -7.87 20.62
CA HIS A 750 -9.78 -8.50 21.63
C HIS A 750 -10.93 -7.58 22.03
N ARG A 751 -12.17 -7.93 21.65
CA ARG A 751 -13.41 -7.25 22.11
C ARG A 751 -13.41 -5.73 21.84
N ASN A 752 -13.00 -5.28 20.66
CA ASN A 752 -12.97 -3.86 20.29
C ASN A 752 -14.21 -3.47 19.48
N VAL A 753 -14.63 -2.21 19.60
CA VAL A 753 -15.73 -1.61 18.83
C VAL A 753 -15.15 -0.73 17.71
N LEU A 754 -15.38 -1.11 16.46
CA LEU A 754 -14.86 -0.43 15.26
C LEU A 754 -16.05 0.05 14.40
N VAL A 755 -16.35 1.35 14.40
CA VAL A 755 -17.64 1.84 13.84
C VAL A 755 -17.55 3.23 13.20
N GLY A 756 -18.33 3.48 12.14
CA GLY A 756 -18.43 4.81 11.51
C GLY A 756 -17.19 5.25 10.72
N HIS A 757 -16.31 4.32 10.35
CA HIS A 757 -15.15 4.57 9.48
C HIS A 757 -15.57 4.70 8.02
N LYS A 758 -14.90 5.57 7.25
CA LYS A 758 -15.26 5.80 5.84
C LYS A 758 -14.74 4.74 4.86
N ARG A 759 -13.72 3.96 5.23
CA ARG A 759 -13.07 2.98 4.36
C ARG A 759 -13.36 1.54 4.81
N ALA A 760 -12.75 1.08 5.89
CA ALA A 760 -12.93 -0.25 6.46
C ALA A 760 -12.82 -0.23 7.99
N GLY A 761 -13.21 -1.32 8.64
CA GLY A 761 -13.06 -1.49 10.09
C GLY A 761 -11.63 -1.90 10.39
N ILE A 762 -11.20 -2.99 9.75
CA ILE A 762 -9.83 -3.52 9.76
C ILE A 762 -9.40 -3.67 8.31
N GLU A 763 -8.16 -3.29 8.02
CA GLU A 763 -7.56 -3.39 6.72
C GLU A 763 -6.11 -3.84 6.83
N THR A 764 -5.73 -4.78 5.98
CA THR A 764 -4.39 -5.35 5.85
C THR A 764 -3.96 -5.28 4.38
N ASN A 765 -2.74 -4.79 4.11
CA ASN A 765 -2.08 -4.99 2.82
C ASN A 765 -1.34 -6.33 2.85
N GLY A 766 -1.06 -6.95 1.69
CA GLY A 766 -0.72 -8.37 1.51
C GLY A 766 0.31 -9.06 2.42
N ASP A 767 1.12 -8.30 3.17
CA ASP A 767 2.13 -8.80 4.13
C ASP A 767 1.81 -8.47 5.60
N GLY A 768 0.76 -7.69 5.88
CA GLY A 768 0.31 -7.35 7.23
C GLY A 768 -0.58 -8.44 7.83
N ASP A 769 -0.38 -8.73 9.11
CA ASP A 769 -1.11 -9.78 9.85
C ASP A 769 -2.03 -9.17 10.90
N ALA A 770 -3.30 -9.57 10.89
CA ALA A 770 -4.27 -9.17 11.90
C ALA A 770 -5.07 -10.37 12.43
N VAL A 771 -5.01 -10.56 13.74
CA VAL A 771 -5.68 -11.64 14.46
C VAL A 771 -6.85 -11.07 15.26
N VAL A 772 -8.04 -11.62 15.05
CA VAL A 772 -9.28 -11.16 15.71
C VAL A 772 -9.84 -12.27 16.60
N TYR A 773 -10.09 -11.95 17.87
CA TYR A 773 -10.67 -12.88 18.84
C TYR A 773 -12.15 -12.58 19.07
N THR A 774 -13.03 -13.57 18.86
CA THR A 774 -14.50 -13.51 19.05
C THR A 774 -14.98 -14.57 20.07
N ARG A 775 -16.10 -14.34 20.79
CA ARG A 775 -16.72 -15.32 21.73
C ARG A 775 -18.04 -15.87 21.17
N GLN A 776 -18.34 -17.15 21.41
CA GLN A 776 -19.68 -17.74 21.27
C GLN A 776 -20.60 -17.33 22.45
N GLY A 777 -21.90 -17.12 22.18
CA GLY A 777 -22.95 -17.45 23.16
C GLY A 777 -23.69 -16.33 23.89
N HIS A 778 -23.42 -15.04 23.66
CA HIS A 778 -24.31 -13.97 24.10
C HIS A 778 -24.62 -13.06 22.92
N ALA A 779 -25.91 -12.77 22.71
CA ALA A 779 -26.44 -11.93 21.63
C ALA A 779 -25.92 -10.47 21.64
N GLU A 780 -25.01 -10.12 22.56
CA GLU A 780 -24.44 -8.78 22.73
C GLU A 780 -22.90 -8.76 22.78
N ALA A 781 -22.21 -9.90 22.59
CA ALA A 781 -20.75 -9.95 22.46
C ALA A 781 -20.32 -10.01 20.98
N LYS A 782 -20.87 -9.13 20.15
CA LYS A 782 -20.35 -8.89 18.80
C LYS A 782 -19.21 -7.87 18.94
N ASN A 783 -18.06 -8.10 18.29
CA ASN A 783 -17.29 -6.95 17.83
C ASN A 783 -18.28 -6.18 16.94
N GLU A 784 -18.95 -5.15 17.47
CA GLU A 784 -20.01 -4.43 16.77
C GLU A 784 -19.40 -3.69 15.57
N ILE A 785 -19.28 -4.42 14.47
CA ILE A 785 -19.39 -3.90 13.12
C ILE A 785 -20.89 -3.62 12.94
N SER A 786 -21.41 -2.61 13.64
CA SER A 786 -22.83 -2.26 13.57
C SER A 786 -23.08 -1.54 12.24
N GLY A 787 -23.93 -2.15 11.42
CA GLY A 787 -24.33 -1.68 10.09
C GLY A 787 -23.75 -2.54 8.98
N ASN A 788 -24.61 -3.36 8.35
CA ASN A 788 -24.40 -4.13 7.11
C ASN A 788 -22.98 -4.06 6.54
N GLY A 789 -22.15 -5.04 6.94
CA GLY A 789 -20.88 -5.37 6.31
C GLY A 789 -19.89 -4.21 6.23
N ILE A 790 -19.14 -3.93 7.31
CA ILE A 790 -17.83 -3.31 7.11
C ILE A 790 -16.85 -4.43 6.80
N PRO A 791 -16.30 -4.48 5.59
CA PRO A 791 -15.44 -5.56 5.18
C PRO A 791 -14.12 -5.52 5.95
N VAL A 792 -13.66 -6.71 6.33
CA VAL A 792 -12.26 -6.96 6.63
C VAL A 792 -11.56 -7.09 5.29
N LEU A 793 -10.59 -6.21 5.03
CA LEU A 793 -9.81 -6.23 3.78
C LEU A 793 -8.46 -6.91 4.04
N GLY A 794 -8.24 -8.08 3.43
CA GLY A 794 -6.99 -8.86 3.47
C GLY A 794 -7.00 -10.03 4.47
N ALA A 795 -5.84 -10.65 4.70
CA ALA A 795 -5.74 -11.92 5.42
C ALA A 795 -5.88 -11.72 6.94
N THR A 796 -7.08 -11.91 7.47
CA THR A 796 -7.32 -11.98 8.92
C THR A 796 -7.56 -13.41 9.38
N ARG A 797 -6.89 -13.81 10.46
CA ARG A 797 -7.14 -15.10 11.11
C ARG A 797 -8.14 -14.90 12.26
N ASP A 798 -9.33 -15.46 12.11
CA ASP A 798 -10.29 -15.57 13.21
C ASP A 798 -9.90 -16.76 14.09
N VAL A 799 -9.50 -16.50 15.32
CA VAL A 799 -9.17 -17.54 16.30
C VAL A 799 -10.36 -17.74 17.22
N MET A 800 -11.08 -18.85 17.03
CA MET A 800 -12.16 -19.26 17.95
C MET A 800 -11.55 -19.79 19.25
N GLN A 801 -11.77 -19.08 20.36
CA GLN A 801 -11.32 -19.54 21.66
C GLN A 801 -12.38 -20.51 22.23
N ALA A 802 -12.05 -21.80 22.30
CA ALA A 802 -12.83 -22.78 23.07
C ALA A 802 -12.81 -22.35 24.55
N GLY A 803 -13.99 -22.35 25.17
CA GLY A 803 -14.17 -21.82 26.53
C GLY A 803 -13.25 -22.48 27.55
N MET A 804 -12.33 -21.69 28.10
CA MET A 804 -11.76 -22.00 29.42
C MET A 804 -12.75 -21.53 30.49
N PRO A 805 -12.98 -22.33 31.55
CA PRO A 805 -13.89 -21.97 32.62
C PRO A 805 -13.35 -20.72 33.35
N MET A 806 -14.25 -19.76 33.56
CA MET A 806 -14.01 -18.63 34.45
C MET A 806 -13.98 -19.18 35.88
N GLU A 807 -12.80 -19.38 36.45
CA GLU A 807 -12.65 -19.40 37.90
C GLU A 807 -12.62 -17.95 38.39
N GLY A 808 -13.46 -17.67 39.39
CA GLY A 808 -13.86 -16.34 39.77
C GLY A 808 -12.81 -15.55 40.54
N MET A 809 -13.07 -14.25 40.62
CA MET A 809 -12.76 -13.47 41.81
C MET A 809 -13.77 -12.32 41.88
N ASP A 810 -14.67 -12.47 42.85
CA ASP A 810 -15.51 -11.42 43.41
C ASP A 810 -14.65 -10.33 44.10
N ASP A 811 -15.29 -9.17 44.27
CA ASP A 811 -14.91 -7.93 44.98
C ASP A 811 -13.92 -6.94 44.32
#